data_AF-A0A956ICL5-F1
#
_entry.id   AF-A0A956ICL5-F1
#
_cell.length_a   1.000
_cell.length_b   1.000
_cell.length_c   1.000
_cell.angle_alpha   90.00
_cell.angle_beta   90.00
_cell.angle_gamma   90.00
#
_symmetry.space_group_name_H-M   'P 1'
#
loop_
_entity.id
_entity.type
_entity.pdbx_description
1 polymer ?
#
loop_
_entity_poly.entity_id
_entity_poly.type
_entity_poly.pdbx_seq_one_letter_code
_entity_poly.pdbx_strand_id
1 'polypeptide(L)'
;VVLSGTGREFEFSVERDLAKVFALADCEVIAEVEGPDPLVLWKHHIALDDPSTPQLASFSPLDTYALWRAWDRRFTPDDDGVNFVSVAPDLAATMRQDAVLRRDAQALPWEHGRLLEVALSEGPERPVYLSRRSGPARFELAVVTAPAIVWFVATPNDAEAAEPSLPEFGRMAAFWLSEFALELGPKLPRRAEPDVVVVRLVWVDTAVPYAIEVGPDSLEVQIGRGFLAAYDDTNAFERGFAAALATAVFAAVGLSTPEVEVQAVLDVVAPSGVKRVLHAVHAVQQPALSHDRLPPPRLLQDFDIHRARRIGLADSTVGRLDGDEARTWLNATVSRLYTALRADLAEHDGADVLDHLLEHYEALVRAGDIRDLTFGSVLACAERVPSLHRELEEQIGRHARAASASRFLIEHVVAEPPAGVRRFNVAKLDQWLALGAEIIALGYASDVSRYQLADVKVRIGRCGYSLDLGGFDAAITEGRGQHHRERLDLEGSRVRVAGTGAPRANDAGPSRWSDSEETQWLRQGVEAELGCDLDELISLFYAAVARGQRNSQAVVEEVEPAFVAGLAEALALPIGRVEEWLDHFALRPREVFLEAPPGWQNVEVLPWRFNRAWSYLRRPFVRTRDGRVKYTVGHVATALENVMMLLTTGRYRAQSPKLRRALGKITQRPSREFVDKVANAMRSRGFEVRTHVSKIGRLKLERARGQSLGDVDVLAVHRPSRRILAVECKDFQTDRMPHEMSTDLEELFTGRRKRDGQREPSAQDRHLARHEWLVAHRDDVVRWLEDDAPETWTFEAVMVLSRALVTPYLGHARLP
;
A
#
# COMPACT_ATOMS: atom_id res chain seq x y z
N VAL A 1 22.54 -31.18 -2.98
CA VAL A 1 23.48 -30.23 -3.62
C VAL A 1 24.84 -30.88 -3.66
N VAL A 2 25.36 -31.18 -4.85
CA VAL A 2 26.73 -31.65 -5.03
C VAL A 2 27.48 -30.51 -5.71
N LEU A 3 28.36 -29.84 -4.97
CA LEU A 3 29.33 -28.91 -5.56
C LEU A 3 30.51 -29.77 -6.04
N SER A 4 30.56 -30.10 -7.33
CA SER A 4 31.72 -30.78 -7.91
C SER A 4 32.56 -29.78 -8.67
N GLY A 5 33.75 -29.49 -8.17
CA GLY A 5 34.75 -28.72 -8.90
C GLY A 5 35.48 -29.64 -9.89
N THR A 6 35.18 -29.52 -11.18
CA THR A 6 36.00 -30.10 -12.25
C THR A 6 36.48 -29.00 -13.17
N GLY A 7 37.56 -28.32 -12.77
CA GLY A 7 38.32 -27.39 -13.61
C GLY A 7 37.70 -26.00 -13.78
N ARG A 8 38.24 -25.02 -13.04
CA ARG A 8 38.04 -23.55 -13.12
C ARG A 8 36.60 -22.99 -13.07
N GLU A 9 35.56 -23.76 -13.32
CA GLU A 9 34.16 -23.37 -13.18
C GLU A 9 33.47 -24.29 -12.18
N PHE A 10 32.77 -23.70 -11.21
CA PHE A 10 31.95 -24.43 -10.25
C PHE A 10 30.56 -24.59 -10.86
N GLU A 11 30.09 -25.83 -10.96
CA GLU A 11 28.76 -26.16 -11.47
C GLU A 11 27.79 -26.47 -10.32
N PHE A 12 26.56 -25.95 -10.41
CA PHE A 12 25.46 -26.17 -9.46
C PHE A 12 24.42 -27.09 -10.10
N SER A 13 24.10 -28.20 -9.43
CA SER A 13 23.09 -29.16 -9.87
C SER A 13 22.25 -29.68 -8.70
N VAL A 14 20.94 -29.77 -8.92
CA VAL A 14 19.99 -30.46 -8.02
C VAL A 14 19.86 -31.94 -8.42
N GLU A 15 19.98 -32.28 -9.71
CA GLU A 15 20.03 -33.64 -10.29
C GLU A 15 20.84 -33.68 -11.62
N ARG A 16 21.30 -34.87 -12.07
CA ARG A 16 22.16 -35.08 -13.27
C ARG A 16 21.45 -34.86 -14.62
N ASP A 17 20.81 -33.72 -14.80
CA ASP A 17 20.26 -33.25 -16.08
C ASP A 17 20.98 -31.96 -16.48
N LEU A 18 21.65 -31.96 -17.65
CA LEU A 18 22.47 -30.85 -18.15
C LEU A 18 21.67 -29.55 -18.33
N ALA A 19 20.36 -29.63 -18.57
CA ALA A 19 19.49 -28.45 -18.65
C ALA A 19 19.25 -27.75 -17.29
N LYS A 20 19.69 -28.38 -16.20
CA LYS A 20 19.51 -27.96 -14.81
C LYS A 20 20.84 -27.73 -14.08
N VAL A 21 21.94 -27.64 -14.83
CA VAL A 21 23.28 -27.37 -14.30
C VAL A 21 23.68 -25.93 -14.60
N PHE A 22 23.66 -25.07 -13.58
CA PHE A 22 24.06 -23.67 -13.74
C PHE A 22 25.55 -23.52 -13.41
N ALA A 23 26.30 -22.79 -14.22
CA ALA A 23 27.63 -22.36 -13.82
C ALA A 23 27.52 -21.33 -12.68
N LEU A 24 28.56 -21.18 -11.85
CA LEU A 24 28.58 -20.16 -10.80
C LEU A 24 28.34 -18.75 -11.38
N ALA A 25 28.91 -18.45 -12.56
CA ALA A 25 28.68 -17.17 -13.24
C ALA A 25 27.20 -16.96 -13.60
N ASP A 26 26.48 -18.02 -14.00
CA ASP A 26 25.04 -17.93 -14.27
C ASP A 26 24.26 -17.67 -12.98
N CYS A 27 24.64 -18.33 -11.87
CA CYS A 27 24.04 -18.08 -10.56
C CYS A 27 24.28 -16.64 -10.08
N GLU A 28 25.47 -16.07 -10.31
CA GLU A 28 25.76 -14.66 -10.00
C GLU A 28 24.87 -13.71 -10.82
N VAL A 29 24.70 -13.98 -12.12
CA VAL A 29 23.81 -13.19 -12.99
C VAL A 29 22.36 -13.25 -12.50
N ILE A 30 21.87 -14.45 -12.15
CA ILE A 30 20.51 -14.63 -11.63
C ILE A 30 20.35 -13.89 -10.29
N ALA A 31 21.30 -14.01 -9.37
CA ALA A 31 21.22 -13.34 -8.07
C ALA A 31 21.19 -11.81 -8.19
N GLU A 32 21.97 -11.24 -9.11
CA GLU A 32 22.02 -9.80 -9.36
C GLU A 32 20.72 -9.26 -10.00
N VAL A 33 20.10 -10.07 -10.86
CA VAL A 33 18.90 -9.68 -11.60
C VAL A 33 17.62 -9.87 -10.76
N GLU A 34 17.55 -10.95 -9.98
CA GLU A 34 16.37 -11.36 -9.21
C GLU A 34 16.35 -10.83 -7.78
N GLY A 35 17.52 -10.51 -7.22
CA GLY A 35 17.65 -10.25 -5.79
C GLY A 35 17.53 -11.54 -4.95
N PRO A 36 17.31 -11.41 -3.62
CA PRO A 36 17.53 -12.49 -2.66
C PRO A 36 16.39 -13.52 -2.55
N ASP A 37 15.69 -13.90 -3.63
CA ASP A 37 14.63 -14.93 -3.54
C ASP A 37 15.22 -16.35 -3.39
N PRO A 38 15.04 -17.02 -2.24
CA PRO A 38 15.64 -18.34 -1.98
C PRO A 38 15.05 -19.47 -2.84
N LEU A 39 13.89 -19.29 -3.49
CA LEU A 39 13.19 -20.36 -4.19
C LEU A 39 13.24 -20.26 -5.72
N VAL A 40 13.85 -19.21 -6.29
CA VAL A 40 13.70 -18.92 -7.72
C VAL A 40 14.25 -20.04 -8.63
N LEU A 41 15.42 -20.58 -8.32
CA LEU A 41 16.01 -21.70 -9.07
C LEU A 41 15.25 -23.00 -8.86
N TRP A 42 14.75 -23.24 -7.64
CA TRP A 42 13.92 -24.40 -7.35
C TRP A 42 12.62 -24.36 -8.16
N LYS A 43 11.93 -23.22 -8.21
CA LYS A 43 10.71 -23.03 -9.00
C LYS A 43 10.95 -23.20 -10.50
N HIS A 44 12.06 -22.67 -11.01
CA HIS A 44 12.46 -22.91 -12.39
C HIS A 44 12.63 -24.41 -12.68
N HIS A 45 13.26 -25.15 -11.77
CA HIS A 45 13.41 -26.61 -11.91
C HIS A 45 12.06 -27.33 -11.89
N ILE A 46 11.17 -26.98 -10.96
CA ILE A 46 9.82 -27.55 -10.92
C ILE A 46 9.03 -27.21 -12.20
N ALA A 47 9.23 -26.02 -12.77
CA ALA A 47 8.61 -25.63 -14.03
C ALA A 47 9.11 -26.51 -15.19
N LEU A 48 10.40 -26.85 -15.23
CA LEU A 48 10.96 -27.73 -16.26
C LEU A 48 10.40 -29.16 -16.18
N ASP A 49 10.15 -29.66 -14.97
CA ASP A 49 9.59 -31.00 -14.75
C ASP A 49 8.08 -31.08 -14.90
N ASP A 50 7.43 -29.94 -15.11
CA ASP A 50 5.99 -29.89 -15.24
C ASP A 50 5.55 -30.57 -16.55
N PRO A 51 4.65 -31.56 -16.51
CA PRO A 51 4.21 -32.26 -17.72
C PRO A 51 3.51 -31.36 -18.76
N SER A 52 3.05 -30.17 -18.35
CA SER A 52 2.46 -29.19 -19.26
C SER A 52 3.49 -28.28 -19.93
N THR A 53 4.74 -28.32 -19.49
CA THR A 53 5.83 -27.56 -20.12
C THR A 53 6.12 -28.15 -21.51
N PRO A 54 6.22 -27.30 -22.56
CA PRO A 54 6.59 -27.78 -23.89
C PRO A 54 7.96 -28.43 -23.88
N GLN A 55 8.20 -29.32 -24.84
CA GLN A 55 9.56 -29.83 -25.08
C GLN A 55 10.48 -28.65 -25.42
N LEU A 56 11.53 -28.47 -24.63
CA LEU A 56 12.49 -27.38 -24.82
C LEU A 56 13.73 -27.92 -25.54
N ALA A 57 14.10 -27.28 -26.65
CA ALA A 57 15.43 -27.43 -27.24
C ALA A 57 16.28 -26.23 -26.82
N SER A 58 17.18 -26.44 -25.85
CA SER A 58 18.10 -25.44 -25.34
C SER A 58 19.48 -26.03 -25.14
N PHE A 59 20.50 -25.19 -25.30
CA PHE A 59 21.91 -25.53 -25.07
C PHE A 59 22.54 -24.68 -23.95
N SER A 60 21.75 -23.84 -23.27
CA SER A 60 22.19 -23.03 -22.14
C SER A 60 21.10 -22.97 -21.06
N PRO A 61 21.38 -23.43 -19.83
CA PRO A 61 20.45 -23.31 -18.71
C PRO A 61 20.10 -21.86 -18.39
N LEU A 62 21.03 -20.92 -18.57
CA LEU A 62 20.77 -19.49 -18.39
C LEU A 62 19.84 -18.94 -19.48
N ASP A 63 19.96 -19.36 -20.75
CA ASP A 63 19.02 -18.94 -21.81
C ASP A 63 17.61 -19.50 -21.54
N THR A 64 17.52 -20.75 -21.06
CA THR A 64 16.25 -21.35 -20.62
C THR A 64 15.63 -20.57 -19.46
N TYR A 65 16.44 -20.18 -18.49
CA TYR A 65 16.01 -19.36 -17.37
C TYR A 65 15.57 -17.96 -17.82
N ALA A 66 16.31 -17.33 -18.72
CA ALA A 66 15.97 -16.03 -19.29
C ALA A 66 14.63 -16.07 -20.02
N LEU A 67 14.34 -17.15 -20.76
CA LEU A 67 13.04 -17.38 -21.38
C LEU A 67 11.93 -17.46 -20.32
N TRP A 68 12.14 -18.28 -19.29
CA TRP A 68 11.21 -18.45 -18.20
C TRP A 68 10.89 -17.13 -17.49
N ARG A 69 11.92 -16.34 -17.20
CA ARG A 69 11.81 -15.01 -16.61
C ARG A 69 11.06 -14.03 -17.51
N ALA A 70 11.35 -14.03 -18.81
CA ALA A 70 10.75 -13.10 -19.77
C ALA A 70 9.24 -13.27 -19.95
N TRP A 71 8.68 -14.43 -19.61
CA TRP A 71 7.26 -14.74 -19.74
C TRP A 71 6.58 -15.00 -18.39
N ASP A 72 6.91 -14.18 -17.40
CA ASP A 72 6.31 -14.21 -16.06
C ASP A 72 6.37 -15.61 -15.42
N ARG A 73 7.53 -16.26 -15.53
CA ARG A 73 7.77 -17.60 -14.98
C ARG A 73 7.01 -18.71 -15.71
N ARG A 74 6.93 -18.61 -17.04
CA ARG A 74 6.41 -19.63 -17.97
C ARG A 74 7.35 -19.82 -19.16
N PHE A 75 7.21 -20.93 -19.88
CA PHE A 75 7.96 -21.22 -21.10
C PHE A 75 7.20 -20.91 -22.40
N THR A 76 6.04 -20.27 -22.31
CA THR A 76 5.25 -19.81 -23.45
C THR A 76 4.53 -18.49 -23.12
N PRO A 77 4.41 -17.55 -24.06
CA PRO A 77 3.75 -16.27 -23.83
C PRO A 77 2.23 -16.44 -23.72
N ASP A 78 1.65 -17.25 -24.62
CA ASP A 78 0.24 -17.62 -24.65
C ASP A 78 0.07 -19.14 -24.45
N ASP A 79 -0.99 -19.52 -23.74
CA ASP A 79 -1.38 -20.91 -23.46
C ASP A 79 -1.95 -21.64 -24.71
N ASP A 80 -1.39 -21.35 -25.90
CA ASP A 80 -1.95 -21.69 -27.22
C ASP A 80 -1.55 -23.09 -27.71
N GLY A 81 -0.99 -23.94 -26.84
CA GLY A 81 -0.71 -25.33 -27.20
C GLY A 81 0.55 -25.53 -28.02
N VAL A 82 1.52 -24.65 -27.83
CA VAL A 82 2.90 -24.89 -28.24
C VAL A 82 3.41 -26.10 -27.48
N ASN A 83 3.75 -27.17 -28.20
CA ASN A 83 4.29 -28.42 -27.61
C ASN A 83 5.82 -28.48 -27.68
N PHE A 84 6.44 -27.59 -28.46
CA PHE A 84 7.89 -27.53 -28.65
C PHE A 84 8.33 -26.08 -28.73
N VAL A 85 9.37 -25.73 -27.96
CA VAL A 85 9.98 -24.41 -27.97
C VAL A 85 11.47 -24.56 -28.20
N SER A 86 11.99 -23.91 -29.25
CA SER A 86 13.42 -23.75 -29.44
C SER A 86 13.87 -22.49 -28.72
N VAL A 87 14.76 -22.63 -27.75
CA VAL A 87 15.36 -21.49 -27.05
C VAL A 87 16.47 -20.94 -27.94
N ALA A 88 16.38 -19.65 -28.26
CA ALA A 88 17.43 -18.99 -29.03
C ALA A 88 18.74 -18.97 -28.22
N PRO A 89 19.90 -19.33 -28.81
CA PRO A 89 21.18 -19.11 -28.18
C PRO A 89 21.36 -17.63 -27.84
N ASP A 90 21.95 -17.35 -26.68
CA ASP A 90 22.26 -15.99 -26.20
C ASP A 90 21.04 -15.14 -25.85
N LEU A 91 19.88 -15.78 -25.59
CA LEU A 91 18.69 -15.10 -25.06
C LEU A 91 18.98 -14.40 -23.73
N ALA A 92 19.90 -14.92 -22.93
CA ALA A 92 20.33 -14.33 -21.67
C ALA A 92 21.31 -13.15 -21.83
N ALA A 93 21.67 -12.73 -23.06
CA ALA A 93 22.61 -11.63 -23.28
C ALA A 93 22.21 -10.35 -22.55
N THR A 94 20.93 -9.96 -22.62
CA THR A 94 20.39 -8.78 -21.93
C THR A 94 20.47 -8.95 -20.42
N MET A 95 20.14 -10.14 -19.91
CA MET A 95 20.28 -10.47 -18.48
C MET A 95 21.73 -10.34 -18.00
N ARG A 96 22.72 -10.80 -18.78
CA ARG A 96 24.14 -10.65 -18.45
C ARG A 96 24.56 -9.18 -18.48
N GLN A 97 24.14 -8.42 -19.49
CA GLN A 97 24.41 -6.99 -19.58
C GLN A 97 23.81 -6.24 -18.39
N ASP A 98 22.56 -6.52 -18.05
CA ASP A 98 21.88 -5.94 -16.89
C ASP A 98 22.60 -6.26 -15.59
N ALA A 99 23.03 -7.53 -15.37
CA ALA A 99 23.80 -7.91 -14.20
C ALA A 99 25.14 -7.18 -14.13
N VAL A 100 25.85 -7.04 -15.25
CA VAL A 100 27.12 -6.29 -15.31
C VAL A 100 26.89 -4.81 -15.02
N LEU A 101 25.85 -4.19 -15.57
CA LEU A 101 25.54 -2.78 -15.33
C LEU A 101 25.06 -2.50 -13.90
N ARG A 102 24.30 -3.42 -13.30
CA ARG A 102 23.87 -3.33 -11.89
C ARG A 102 25.01 -3.49 -10.92
N ARG A 103 25.92 -4.42 -11.20
CA ARG A 103 27.09 -4.67 -10.35
C ARG A 103 28.18 -3.62 -10.55
N ASP A 104 28.38 -3.15 -11.79
CA ASP A 104 29.46 -2.25 -12.25
C ASP A 104 30.77 -2.47 -11.48
N ALA A 105 31.25 -3.71 -11.52
CA ALA A 105 32.43 -4.10 -10.75
C ALA A 105 33.68 -3.44 -11.33
N GLN A 106 34.34 -2.62 -10.52
CA GLN A 106 35.54 -1.89 -10.94
C GLN A 106 36.56 -1.74 -9.81
N ALA A 107 37.74 -1.22 -10.14
CA ALA A 107 38.79 -0.95 -9.19
C ALA A 107 39.00 0.57 -9.08
N LEU A 108 38.74 1.13 -7.89
CA LEU A 108 38.90 2.56 -7.64
C LEU A 108 40.19 2.86 -6.84
N PRO A 109 40.91 3.95 -7.18
CA PRO A 109 41.98 4.50 -6.37
C PRO A 109 41.60 4.72 -4.90
N TRP A 110 42.49 4.31 -4.02
CA TRP A 110 42.46 4.44 -2.58
C TRP A 110 43.79 5.06 -2.08
N GLU A 111 43.83 5.49 -0.83
CA GLU A 111 45.01 6.10 -0.20
C GLU A 111 46.32 5.36 -0.55
N HIS A 112 47.35 6.14 -0.87
CA HIS A 112 48.71 5.69 -1.21
C HIS A 112 48.80 4.83 -2.48
N GLY A 113 47.97 5.11 -3.49
CA GLY A 113 48.03 4.44 -4.80
C GLY A 113 47.53 2.99 -4.78
N ARG A 114 46.80 2.59 -3.73
CA ARG A 114 46.15 1.29 -3.67
C ARG A 114 44.88 1.30 -4.51
N LEU A 115 44.48 0.15 -5.04
CA LEU A 115 43.20 -0.03 -5.71
C LEU A 115 42.28 -0.89 -4.85
N LEU A 116 41.02 -0.50 -4.73
CA LEU A 116 39.97 -1.29 -4.07
C LEU A 116 38.94 -1.74 -5.09
N GLU A 117 38.59 -3.03 -5.03
CA GLU A 117 37.48 -3.58 -5.79
C GLU A 117 36.16 -3.10 -5.18
N VAL A 118 35.32 -2.50 -6.02
CA VAL A 118 34.02 -1.95 -5.64
C VAL A 118 32.93 -2.47 -6.57
N ALA A 119 31.69 -2.39 -6.10
CA ALA A 119 30.50 -2.60 -6.89
C ALA A 119 29.56 -1.40 -6.72
N LEU A 120 28.72 -1.13 -7.71
CA LEU A 120 27.74 -0.06 -7.66
C LEU A 120 26.81 -0.24 -6.44
N SER A 121 26.59 0.83 -5.71
CA SER A 121 25.73 0.84 -4.51
C SER A 121 24.44 1.63 -4.71
N GLU A 122 24.51 2.72 -5.48
CA GLU A 122 23.35 3.51 -5.91
C GLU A 122 23.25 3.35 -7.43
N GLY A 123 22.04 3.24 -7.99
CA GLY A 123 21.86 2.95 -9.43
C GLY A 123 22.68 3.86 -10.36
N PRO A 124 22.87 3.50 -11.65
CA PRO A 124 23.91 4.05 -12.52
C PRO A 124 23.87 5.59 -12.72
N GLU A 125 22.72 6.21 -12.44
CA GLU A 125 22.54 7.66 -12.42
C GLU A 125 23.37 8.37 -11.32
N ARG A 126 23.85 7.63 -10.31
CA ARG A 126 24.69 8.11 -9.21
C ARG A 126 25.90 7.19 -9.06
N PRO A 127 27.12 7.63 -9.40
CA PRO A 127 28.31 6.80 -9.36
C PRO A 127 28.83 6.64 -7.92
N VAL A 128 28.03 5.96 -7.10
CA VAL A 128 28.33 5.63 -5.69
C VAL A 128 28.62 4.15 -5.60
N TYR A 129 29.77 3.79 -5.04
CA TYR A 129 30.31 2.44 -5.08
C TYR A 129 30.65 1.92 -3.69
N LEU A 130 30.23 0.69 -3.37
CA LEU A 130 30.55 0.02 -2.12
C LEU A 130 31.78 -0.88 -2.31
N SER A 131 32.75 -0.76 -1.41
CA SER A 131 33.91 -1.67 -1.34
C SER A 131 33.47 -3.10 -1.04
N ARG A 132 34.03 -4.08 -1.74
CA ARG A 132 33.81 -5.51 -1.42
C ARG A 132 34.38 -5.93 -0.06
N ARG A 133 35.19 -5.09 0.57
CA ARG A 133 35.71 -5.28 1.93
C ARG A 133 34.74 -4.78 3.01
N SER A 134 33.68 -4.09 2.61
CA SER A 134 32.64 -3.65 3.55
C SER A 134 31.95 -4.86 4.17
N GLY A 135 31.70 -4.78 5.47
CA GLY A 135 31.05 -5.81 6.27
C GLY A 135 30.70 -5.24 7.65
N PRO A 136 30.30 -6.09 8.61
CA PRO A 136 29.86 -5.62 9.93
C PRO A 136 30.89 -4.75 10.66
N ALA A 137 32.18 -5.07 10.53
CA ALA A 137 33.28 -4.39 11.23
C ALA A 137 33.91 -3.22 10.45
N ARG A 138 33.51 -2.98 9.19
CA ARG A 138 34.13 -1.97 8.32
C ARG A 138 33.18 -1.54 7.23
N PHE A 139 33.06 -0.23 7.03
CA PHE A 139 32.24 0.35 5.97
C PHE A 139 33.09 1.28 5.11
N GLU A 140 33.05 1.07 3.80
CA GLU A 140 33.79 1.86 2.80
C GLU A 140 32.92 2.07 1.56
N LEU A 141 32.57 3.33 1.31
CA LEU A 141 31.70 3.75 0.21
C LEU A 141 32.36 4.91 -0.55
N ALA A 142 32.52 4.81 -1.86
CA ALA A 142 33.09 5.85 -2.71
C ALA A 142 32.02 6.61 -3.47
N VAL A 143 32.22 7.92 -3.67
CA VAL A 143 31.49 8.74 -4.64
C VAL A 143 32.48 9.20 -5.70
N VAL A 144 32.23 8.84 -6.95
CA VAL A 144 33.07 9.29 -8.07
C VAL A 144 32.52 10.61 -8.61
N THR A 145 33.34 11.65 -8.58
CA THR A 145 33.02 12.98 -9.10
C THR A 145 34.05 13.39 -10.15
N ALA A 146 33.76 14.42 -10.96
CA ALA A 146 34.72 14.93 -11.94
C ALA A 146 36.09 15.33 -11.37
N PRO A 147 36.20 15.99 -10.20
CA PRO A 147 37.49 16.35 -9.61
C PRO A 147 38.11 15.25 -8.73
N ALA A 148 37.32 14.35 -8.14
CA ALA A 148 37.80 13.46 -7.08
C ALA A 148 36.96 12.18 -6.89
N ILE A 149 37.60 11.17 -6.28
CA ILE A 149 36.97 9.99 -5.69
C ILE A 149 36.93 10.21 -4.18
N VAL A 150 35.73 10.33 -3.63
CA VAL A 150 35.50 10.65 -2.21
C VAL A 150 35.07 9.40 -1.48
N TRP A 151 35.88 8.94 -0.53
CA TRP A 151 35.64 7.73 0.23
C TRP A 151 35.11 8.03 1.61
N PHE A 152 33.90 7.57 1.90
CA PHE A 152 33.31 7.53 3.23
C PHE A 152 33.74 6.26 3.95
N VAL A 153 34.33 6.42 5.13
CA VAL A 153 34.95 5.32 5.89
C VAL A 153 34.45 5.33 7.31
N ALA A 154 33.98 4.17 7.77
CA ALA A 154 33.63 3.96 9.17
C ALA A 154 34.12 2.58 9.64
N THR A 155 34.45 2.50 10.92
CA THR A 155 34.62 1.23 11.65
C THR A 155 33.48 1.14 12.66
N PRO A 156 32.35 0.50 12.30
CA PRO A 156 31.24 0.30 13.22
C PRO A 156 31.73 -0.50 14.43
N ASN A 157 31.27 -0.12 15.63
CA ASN A 157 31.58 -0.82 16.86
C ASN A 157 30.28 -1.39 17.44
N ASP A 158 30.25 -2.70 17.73
CA ASP A 158 29.05 -3.39 18.25
C ASP A 158 28.56 -2.82 19.60
N ALA A 159 29.45 -2.14 20.34
CA ALA A 159 29.11 -1.51 21.62
C ALA A 159 28.30 -0.21 21.49
N GLU A 160 28.21 0.36 20.29
CA GLU A 160 27.48 1.60 19.99
C GLU A 160 26.34 1.26 19.03
N ALA A 161 25.24 0.70 19.57
CA ALA A 161 23.96 0.58 18.88
C ALA A 161 23.32 1.97 18.67
N ALA A 162 24.02 2.85 17.96
CA ALA A 162 23.54 4.17 17.59
C ALA A 162 22.60 4.04 16.39
N GLU A 163 21.40 4.61 16.52
CA GLU A 163 20.50 4.84 15.40
C GLU A 163 20.64 6.31 14.97
N PRO A 164 20.87 6.62 13.68
CA PRO A 164 21.20 5.72 12.58
C PRO A 164 22.62 5.15 12.72
N SER A 165 22.88 4.00 12.11
CA SER A 165 24.22 3.43 12.07
C SER A 165 25.18 4.29 11.23
N LEU A 166 26.49 4.23 11.50
CA LEU A 166 27.51 4.93 10.68
C LEU A 166 27.41 4.60 9.17
N PRO A 167 27.14 3.34 8.76
CA PRO A 167 26.89 3.00 7.36
C PRO A 167 25.69 3.75 6.75
N GLU A 168 24.56 3.86 7.47
CA GLU A 168 23.38 4.59 6.98
C GLU A 168 23.68 6.08 6.81
N PHE A 169 24.35 6.68 7.79
CA PHE A 169 24.80 8.07 7.70
C PHE A 169 25.75 8.28 6.51
N GLY A 170 26.68 7.35 6.29
CA GLY A 170 27.61 7.39 5.16
C GLY A 170 26.90 7.28 3.80
N ARG A 171 25.86 6.46 3.68
CA ARG A 171 25.02 6.39 2.47
C ARG A 171 24.29 7.71 2.21
N MET A 172 23.71 8.32 3.24
CA MET A 172 23.11 9.67 3.12
C MET A 172 24.15 10.70 2.66
N ALA A 173 25.32 10.72 3.30
CA ALA A 173 26.38 11.67 2.95
C ALA A 173 26.85 11.51 1.50
N ALA A 174 27.02 10.26 1.05
CA ALA A 174 27.37 9.93 -0.31
C ALA A 174 26.29 10.32 -1.32
N PHE A 175 25.01 10.05 -1.03
CA PHE A 175 23.88 10.47 -1.85
C PHE A 175 23.92 11.99 -2.07
N TRP A 176 23.97 12.77 -1.01
CA TRP A 176 23.93 14.22 -1.12
C TRP A 176 25.13 14.79 -1.87
N LEU A 177 26.33 14.29 -1.57
CA LEU A 177 27.53 14.69 -2.28
C LEU A 177 27.42 14.39 -3.78
N SER A 178 26.85 13.23 -4.15
CA SER A 178 26.64 12.87 -5.55
C SER A 178 25.65 13.81 -6.24
N GLU A 179 24.56 14.22 -5.59
CA GLU A 179 23.58 15.16 -6.15
C GLU A 179 24.19 16.54 -6.39
N PHE A 180 24.96 17.06 -5.42
CA PHE A 180 25.69 18.31 -5.61
C PHE A 180 26.74 18.21 -6.73
N ALA A 181 27.47 17.10 -6.81
CA ALA A 181 28.47 16.90 -7.84
C ALA A 181 27.86 16.87 -9.25
N LEU A 182 26.70 16.23 -9.40
CA LEU A 182 25.96 16.18 -10.65
C LEU A 182 25.45 17.57 -11.05
N GLU A 183 24.88 18.34 -10.11
CA GLU A 183 24.32 19.66 -10.40
C GLU A 183 25.40 20.71 -10.69
N LEU A 184 26.51 20.68 -9.94
CA LEU A 184 27.63 21.59 -10.15
C LEU A 184 28.48 21.22 -11.38
N GLY A 185 28.33 20.01 -11.93
CA GLY A 185 29.17 19.35 -12.94
C GLY A 185 30.16 20.24 -13.73
N PRO A 186 29.71 21.20 -14.56
CA PRO A 186 30.59 22.04 -15.37
C PRO A 186 31.53 22.98 -14.58
N LYS A 187 31.14 23.35 -13.36
CA LYS A 187 31.87 24.27 -12.47
C LYS A 187 32.95 23.57 -11.66
N LEU A 188 32.87 22.25 -11.51
CA LEU A 188 33.87 21.50 -10.78
C LEU A 188 35.19 21.44 -11.56
N PRO A 189 36.35 21.54 -10.88
CA PRO A 189 37.65 21.41 -11.54
C PRO A 189 37.76 20.08 -12.30
N ARG A 190 38.27 20.11 -13.54
CA ARG A 190 38.61 18.89 -14.27
C ARG A 190 40.08 18.57 -14.07
N ARG A 191 40.36 17.34 -13.64
CA ARG A 191 41.72 16.81 -13.50
C ARG A 191 41.93 15.63 -14.46
N ALA A 192 43.19 15.40 -14.84
CA ALA A 192 43.55 14.25 -15.65
C ALA A 192 43.43 12.94 -14.85
N GLU A 193 43.77 12.99 -13.57
CA GLU A 193 43.53 11.93 -12.59
C GLU A 193 42.72 12.53 -11.42
N PRO A 194 41.65 11.86 -10.96
CA PRO A 194 40.84 12.37 -9.85
C PRO A 194 41.62 12.30 -8.54
N ASP A 195 41.49 13.32 -7.69
CA ASP A 195 42.05 13.29 -6.34
C ASP A 195 41.37 12.21 -5.50
N VAL A 196 42.07 11.64 -4.52
CA VAL A 196 41.47 10.74 -3.53
C VAL A 196 41.25 11.51 -2.24
N VAL A 197 40.00 11.65 -1.83
CA VAL A 197 39.62 12.32 -0.56
C VAL A 197 39.00 11.30 0.37
N VAL A 198 39.49 11.22 1.61
CA VAL A 198 38.94 10.31 2.63
C VAL A 198 38.14 11.08 3.67
N VAL A 199 36.87 10.72 3.81
CA VAL A 199 35.93 11.24 4.81
C VAL A 199 35.72 10.16 5.88
N ARG A 200 36.27 10.37 7.08
CA ARG A 200 36.12 9.46 8.22
C ARG A 200 34.85 9.83 9.00
N LEU A 201 34.00 8.84 9.26
CA LEU A 201 32.77 9.00 10.04
C LEU A 201 32.98 8.44 11.44
N VAL A 202 32.74 9.24 12.47
CA VAL A 202 32.92 8.84 13.88
C VAL A 202 31.78 9.33 14.76
N TRP A 203 31.38 8.51 15.74
CA TRP A 203 30.50 8.95 16.82
C TRP A 203 31.32 9.66 17.90
N VAL A 204 30.80 10.78 18.40
CA VAL A 204 31.39 11.56 19.48
C VAL A 204 30.34 11.91 20.53
N ASP A 205 30.74 11.94 21.80
CA ASP A 205 29.84 12.31 22.90
C ASP A 205 29.72 13.84 23.02
N THR A 206 28.93 14.43 22.13
CA THR A 206 28.66 15.88 22.10
C THR A 206 27.18 16.18 21.81
N ALA A 207 26.70 17.31 22.35
CA ALA A 207 25.36 17.83 22.06
C ALA A 207 25.26 18.49 20.69
N VAL A 208 26.39 18.81 20.05
CA VAL A 208 26.42 19.33 18.68
C VAL A 208 26.00 18.20 17.73
N PRO A 209 25.03 18.41 16.83
CA PRO A 209 24.56 17.34 15.97
C PRO A 209 25.63 16.75 15.05
N TYR A 210 26.48 17.60 14.46
CA TYR A 210 27.67 17.19 13.70
C TYR A 210 28.73 18.29 13.67
N ALA A 211 29.98 17.91 13.43
CA ALA A 211 31.09 18.80 13.08
C ALA A 211 31.92 18.20 11.94
N ILE A 212 32.51 19.04 11.10
CA ILE A 212 33.38 18.62 9.99
C ILE A 212 34.75 19.26 10.20
N GLU A 213 35.75 18.44 10.47
CA GLU A 213 37.15 18.86 10.57
C GLU A 213 37.89 18.56 9.27
N VAL A 214 38.58 19.57 8.73
CA VAL A 214 39.31 19.46 7.45
C VAL A 214 40.80 19.33 7.75
N GLY A 215 41.37 18.16 7.43
CA GLY A 215 42.80 17.90 7.44
C GLY A 215 43.44 18.09 6.06
N PRO A 216 44.77 17.87 5.93
CA PRO A 216 45.49 18.06 4.68
C PRO A 216 45.03 17.14 3.54
N ASP A 217 44.76 15.85 3.84
CA ASP A 217 44.40 14.82 2.87
C ASP A 217 43.13 14.03 3.28
N SER A 218 42.43 14.46 4.32
CA SER A 218 41.23 13.79 4.84
C SER A 218 40.30 14.74 5.57
N LEU A 219 39.01 14.42 5.59
CA LEU A 219 38.00 15.08 6.40
C LEU A 219 37.54 14.11 7.50
N GLU A 220 37.24 14.63 8.68
CA GLU A 220 36.57 13.89 9.74
C GLU A 220 35.19 14.49 10.00
N VAL A 221 34.16 13.67 9.87
CA VAL A 221 32.77 14.00 10.22
C VAL A 221 32.47 13.37 11.56
N GLN A 222 32.38 14.23 12.57
CA GLN A 222 32.01 13.89 13.94
C GLN A 222 30.50 13.98 14.08
N ILE A 223 29.84 12.88 14.45
CA ILE A 223 28.38 12.80 14.65
C ILE A 223 28.12 12.75 16.14
N GLY A 224 27.37 13.74 16.65
CA GLY A 224 27.08 13.85 18.07
C GLY A 224 25.73 13.26 18.48
N ARG A 225 25.53 13.03 19.78
CA ARG A 225 24.24 12.57 20.34
C ARG A 225 23.09 13.56 20.09
N GLY A 226 23.41 14.82 19.80
CA GLY A 226 22.43 15.82 19.35
C GLY A 226 21.83 15.55 17.97
N PHE A 227 22.37 14.61 17.19
CA PHE A 227 21.91 14.26 15.85
C PHE A 227 20.41 13.95 15.81
N LEU A 228 19.96 12.97 16.61
CA LEU A 228 18.56 12.53 16.62
C LEU A 228 17.60 13.64 17.06
N ALA A 229 18.04 14.48 18.01
CA ALA A 229 17.23 15.60 18.51
C ALA A 229 17.08 16.73 17.49
N ALA A 230 18.02 16.87 16.55
CA ALA A 230 17.97 17.85 15.48
C ALA A 230 17.24 17.35 14.22
N TYR A 231 16.91 16.06 14.15
CA TYR A 231 16.24 15.44 13.03
C TYR A 231 14.72 15.61 13.15
N ASP A 232 14.11 16.38 12.24
CA ASP A 232 12.67 16.68 12.26
C ASP A 232 11.89 16.03 11.11
N ASP A 233 10.64 16.46 10.92
CA ASP A 233 9.76 15.93 9.89
C ASP A 233 10.07 16.48 8.47
N THR A 234 11.09 17.33 8.34
CA THR A 234 11.59 17.90 7.09
C THR A 234 13.02 17.43 6.80
N ASN A 235 13.57 17.85 5.66
CA ASN A 235 14.98 17.64 5.35
C ASN A 235 15.89 18.78 5.82
N ALA A 236 15.43 19.70 6.68
CA ALA A 236 16.21 20.88 7.08
C ALA A 236 17.59 20.53 7.65
N PHE A 237 17.64 19.48 8.48
CA PHE A 237 18.88 18.96 9.04
C PHE A 237 19.82 18.44 7.95
N GLU A 238 19.35 17.50 7.12
CA GLU A 238 20.15 16.89 6.05
C GLU A 238 20.62 17.94 5.05
N ARG A 239 19.76 18.90 4.71
CA ARG A 239 20.07 20.01 3.81
C ARG A 239 21.24 20.85 4.33
N GLY A 240 21.23 21.19 5.63
CA GLY A 240 22.32 21.92 6.26
C GLY A 240 23.63 21.12 6.26
N PHE A 241 23.55 19.85 6.66
CA PHE A 241 24.69 18.94 6.65
C PHE A 241 25.26 18.74 5.24
N ALA A 242 24.41 18.52 4.25
CA ALA A 242 24.77 18.29 2.87
C ALA A 242 25.49 19.49 2.27
N ALA A 243 25.02 20.72 2.54
CA ALA A 243 25.70 21.94 2.14
C ALA A 243 27.09 22.08 2.78
N ALA A 244 27.21 21.79 4.08
CA ALA A 244 28.48 21.85 4.80
C ALA A 244 29.49 20.81 4.27
N LEU A 245 29.04 19.57 4.07
CA LEU A 245 29.85 18.49 3.52
C LEU A 245 30.32 18.79 2.09
N ALA A 246 29.41 19.17 1.21
CA ALA A 246 29.74 19.52 -0.18
C ALA A 246 30.72 20.69 -0.24
N THR A 247 30.53 21.71 0.59
CA THR A 247 31.45 22.86 0.68
C THR A 247 32.85 22.41 1.10
N ALA A 248 32.97 21.60 2.15
CA ALA A 248 34.26 21.12 2.66
C ALA A 248 34.98 20.22 1.64
N VAL A 249 34.26 19.29 1.02
CA VAL A 249 34.82 18.38 0.01
C VAL A 249 35.25 19.15 -1.24
N PHE A 250 34.41 20.06 -1.75
CA PHE A 250 34.77 20.81 -2.96
C PHE A 250 35.87 21.85 -2.73
N ALA A 251 35.99 22.40 -1.52
CA ALA A 251 37.14 23.20 -1.12
C ALA A 251 38.44 22.38 -1.18
N ALA A 252 38.44 21.16 -0.63
CA ALA A 252 39.61 20.28 -0.59
C ALA A 252 40.14 19.91 -2.00
N VAL A 253 39.25 19.82 -2.98
CA VAL A 253 39.62 19.47 -4.38
C VAL A 253 39.91 20.70 -5.26
N GLY A 254 39.86 21.91 -4.67
CA GLY A 254 40.32 23.15 -5.31
C GLY A 254 39.23 24.01 -5.97
N LEU A 255 37.96 23.86 -5.60
CA LEU A 255 36.92 24.80 -6.03
C LEU A 255 37.15 26.16 -5.35
N SER A 256 37.19 27.26 -6.12
CA SER A 256 37.64 28.57 -5.60
C SER A 256 36.62 29.28 -4.69
N THR A 257 35.32 29.09 -4.94
CA THR A 257 34.22 29.70 -4.15
C THR A 257 33.17 28.65 -3.77
N PRO A 258 33.56 27.60 -3.02
CA PRO A 258 32.72 26.41 -2.84
C PRO A 258 31.42 26.74 -2.10
N GLU A 259 31.46 27.62 -1.09
CA GLU A 259 30.28 28.03 -0.34
C GLU A 259 29.25 28.75 -1.23
N VAL A 260 29.70 29.68 -2.08
CA VAL A 260 28.82 30.42 -3.00
C VAL A 260 28.17 29.48 -4.01
N GLU A 261 28.97 28.56 -4.58
CA GLU A 261 28.50 27.65 -5.61
C GLU A 261 27.52 26.61 -5.05
N VAL A 262 27.82 26.05 -3.87
CA VAL A 262 26.92 25.10 -3.18
C VAL A 262 25.61 25.78 -2.77
N GLN A 263 25.67 26.99 -2.22
CA GLN A 263 24.46 27.73 -1.84
C GLN A 263 23.60 28.10 -3.05
N ALA A 264 24.22 28.41 -4.20
CA ALA A 264 23.49 28.74 -5.43
C ALA A 264 22.64 27.58 -5.98
N VAL A 265 23.01 26.33 -5.69
CA VAL A 265 22.27 25.14 -6.16
C VAL A 265 21.51 24.43 -5.04
N LEU A 266 21.61 24.90 -3.79
CA LEU A 266 21.06 24.22 -2.62
C LEU A 266 19.54 23.98 -2.70
N ASP A 267 18.78 24.96 -3.19
CA ASP A 267 17.33 24.85 -3.37
C ASP A 267 16.92 23.90 -4.49
N VAL A 268 17.80 23.68 -5.47
CA VAL A 268 17.59 22.73 -6.56
C VAL A 268 17.94 21.31 -6.10
N VAL A 269 19.09 21.16 -5.44
CA VAL A 269 19.62 19.86 -5.01
C VAL A 269 18.84 19.30 -3.82
N ALA A 270 18.62 20.11 -2.78
CA ALA A 270 18.00 19.72 -1.52
C ALA A 270 16.86 20.69 -1.15
N PRO A 271 15.79 20.80 -1.96
CA PRO A 271 14.67 21.71 -1.68
C PRO A 271 14.09 21.45 -0.28
N SER A 272 13.70 22.52 0.42
CA SER A 272 13.07 22.38 1.74
C SER A 272 11.78 21.56 1.62
N GLY A 273 11.68 20.46 2.36
CA GLY A 273 10.51 19.60 2.35
C GLY A 273 10.84 18.13 2.58
N VAL A 274 10.29 17.26 1.73
CA VAL A 274 10.28 15.80 1.93
C VAL A 274 11.51 15.06 1.37
N LYS A 275 12.40 15.72 0.60
CA LYS A 275 13.58 15.09 -0.01
C LYS A 275 14.67 14.83 1.03
N ARG A 276 14.68 13.64 1.62
CA ARG A 276 15.63 13.17 2.65
C ARG A 276 16.01 11.71 2.42
N VAL A 277 17.18 11.30 2.91
CA VAL A 277 17.70 9.94 2.73
C VAL A 277 17.62 9.12 4.01
N LEU A 278 17.90 9.74 5.16
CA LEU A 278 17.74 9.06 6.43
C LEU A 278 16.27 9.03 6.81
N HIS A 279 15.89 7.89 7.37
CA HIS A 279 14.57 7.67 7.92
C HIS A 279 14.77 7.13 9.33
N ALA A 280 15.33 7.98 10.20
CA ALA A 280 15.45 7.69 11.61
C ALA A 280 14.02 7.56 12.18
N VAL A 281 13.56 6.33 12.34
CA VAL A 281 12.19 6.03 12.74
C VAL A 281 12.24 5.34 14.09
N HIS A 282 11.74 6.02 15.12
CA HIS A 282 11.66 5.43 16.44
C HIS A 282 10.61 4.30 16.50
N ALA A 283 10.99 3.13 16.99
CA ALA A 283 10.08 2.00 17.22
C ALA A 283 8.87 2.35 18.11
N VAL A 284 9.01 3.33 19.02
CA VAL A 284 7.91 3.87 19.82
C VAL A 284 6.82 4.51 18.95
N GLN A 285 7.21 5.11 17.82
CA GLN A 285 6.29 5.73 16.87
C GLN A 285 5.81 4.76 15.77
N GLN A 286 6.46 3.60 15.64
CA GLN A 286 6.15 2.59 14.63
C GLN A 286 6.24 1.20 15.27
N PRO A 287 5.12 0.71 15.82
CA PRO A 287 5.10 -0.57 16.53
C PRO A 287 5.60 -1.76 15.70
N ALA A 288 5.43 -1.76 14.37
CA ALA A 288 5.95 -2.81 13.49
C ALA A 288 7.49 -2.88 13.43
N LEU A 289 8.19 -1.83 13.86
CA LEU A 289 9.65 -1.75 13.92
C LEU A 289 10.23 -2.16 15.28
N SER A 290 9.42 -2.56 16.25
CA SER A 290 9.92 -2.96 17.57
C SER A 290 10.58 -4.35 17.60
N HIS A 291 10.68 -5.02 16.44
CA HIS A 291 11.17 -6.39 16.34
C HIS A 291 12.16 -6.53 15.18
N ASP A 292 13.38 -6.98 15.49
CA ASP A 292 14.45 -7.10 14.49
C ASP A 292 14.48 -8.46 13.79
N ARG A 293 13.63 -9.40 14.21
CA ARG A 293 13.64 -10.80 13.75
C ARG A 293 12.33 -11.18 13.06
N LEU A 294 12.06 -10.56 11.92
CA LEU A 294 10.99 -10.97 11.01
C LEU A 294 11.57 -11.62 9.76
N PRO A 295 10.87 -12.61 9.16
CA PRO A 295 11.25 -13.07 7.84
C PRO A 295 11.15 -11.93 6.81
N PRO A 296 11.83 -12.02 5.66
CA PRO A 296 11.61 -11.09 4.56
C PRO A 296 10.12 -11.07 4.14
N PRO A 297 9.57 -9.91 3.74
CA PRO A 297 8.19 -9.83 3.26
C PRO A 297 8.03 -10.73 2.02
N ARG A 298 7.08 -11.67 2.07
CA ARG A 298 6.82 -12.60 0.95
C ARG A 298 5.70 -12.05 0.06
N LEU A 299 6.08 -11.60 -1.13
CA LEU A 299 5.13 -11.16 -2.16
C LEU A 299 4.65 -12.33 -3.01
N LEU A 300 3.55 -12.13 -3.74
CA LEU A 300 3.03 -13.10 -4.71
C LEU A 300 4.05 -13.41 -5.80
N GLN A 301 4.05 -14.68 -6.21
CA GLN A 301 5.03 -15.26 -7.12
C GLN A 301 4.30 -15.70 -8.38
N ASP A 302 4.71 -15.18 -9.55
CA ASP A 302 3.99 -15.42 -10.81
C ASP A 302 3.91 -16.91 -11.15
N PHE A 303 4.99 -17.66 -10.88
CA PHE A 303 5.03 -19.12 -11.00
C PHE A 303 3.85 -19.81 -10.27
N ASP A 304 3.61 -19.42 -9.01
CA ASP A 304 2.55 -20.00 -8.19
C ASP A 304 1.16 -19.51 -8.61
N ILE A 305 1.03 -18.28 -9.10
CA ILE A 305 -0.20 -17.76 -9.72
C ILE A 305 -0.58 -18.63 -10.93
N HIS A 306 0.37 -18.91 -11.83
CA HIS A 306 0.11 -19.77 -12.98
C HIS A 306 -0.28 -21.19 -12.58
N ARG A 307 0.34 -21.75 -11.54
CA ARG A 307 -0.07 -23.04 -10.99
C ARG A 307 -1.48 -23.01 -10.41
N ALA A 308 -1.84 -21.96 -9.67
CA ALA A 308 -3.21 -21.76 -9.18
C ALA A 308 -4.21 -21.68 -10.34
N ARG A 309 -3.89 -20.94 -11.41
CA ARG A 309 -4.76 -20.85 -12.60
C ARG A 309 -5.00 -22.20 -13.26
N ARG A 310 -3.99 -23.07 -13.32
CA ARG A 310 -4.15 -24.44 -13.85
C ARG A 310 -5.10 -25.30 -13.01
N ILE A 311 -5.03 -25.20 -11.68
CA ILE A 311 -6.01 -25.83 -10.80
C ILE A 311 -7.42 -25.29 -11.10
N GLY A 312 -7.52 -23.98 -11.33
CA GLY A 312 -8.77 -23.31 -11.68
C GLY A 312 -9.39 -23.82 -13.00
N LEU A 313 -8.58 -24.19 -13.99
CA LEU A 313 -9.07 -24.67 -15.29
C LEU A 313 -9.89 -25.97 -15.20
N ALA A 314 -9.39 -26.98 -14.48
CA ALA A 314 -9.95 -28.34 -14.53
C ALA A 314 -10.21 -28.80 -15.99
N ASP A 315 -11.38 -29.39 -16.28
CA ASP A 315 -11.76 -29.87 -17.62
C ASP A 315 -12.34 -28.78 -18.54
N SER A 316 -12.06 -27.50 -18.27
CA SER A 316 -12.57 -26.39 -19.09
C SER A 316 -12.06 -26.47 -20.52
N THR A 317 -12.94 -26.25 -21.50
CA THR A 317 -12.56 -26.17 -22.90
C THR A 317 -11.95 -24.80 -23.23
N VAL A 318 -10.89 -24.80 -24.04
CA VAL A 318 -10.27 -23.58 -24.58
C VAL A 318 -11.34 -22.77 -25.31
N GLY A 319 -11.43 -21.48 -25.01
CA GLY A 319 -12.49 -20.64 -25.57
C GLY A 319 -12.61 -19.28 -24.90
N ARG A 320 -13.65 -18.56 -25.30
CA ARG A 320 -14.03 -17.27 -24.71
C ARG A 320 -15.44 -17.41 -24.13
N LEU A 321 -15.62 -16.92 -22.92
CA LEU A 321 -16.90 -16.84 -22.24
C LEU A 321 -17.24 -15.37 -21.97
N ASP A 322 -18.51 -15.02 -22.06
CA ASP A 322 -19.05 -13.70 -21.76
C ASP A 322 -20.32 -13.80 -20.91
N GLY A 323 -20.77 -12.66 -20.37
CA GLY A 323 -22.02 -12.54 -19.62
C GLY A 323 -22.22 -13.60 -18.53
N ASP A 324 -23.36 -14.31 -18.60
CA ASP A 324 -23.76 -15.31 -17.61
C ASP A 324 -22.90 -16.59 -17.64
N GLU A 325 -22.37 -16.96 -18.81
CA GLU A 325 -21.47 -18.10 -18.96
C GLU A 325 -20.14 -17.82 -18.24
N ALA A 326 -19.57 -16.63 -18.47
CA ALA A 326 -18.39 -16.15 -17.75
C ALA A 326 -18.62 -16.18 -16.24
N ARG A 327 -19.74 -15.63 -15.75
CA ARG A 327 -20.09 -15.60 -14.32
C ARG A 327 -20.21 -16.99 -13.71
N THR A 328 -20.87 -17.91 -14.42
CA THR A 328 -21.03 -19.31 -13.97
C THR A 328 -19.67 -19.99 -13.85
N TRP A 329 -18.82 -19.79 -14.85
CA TRP A 329 -17.46 -20.31 -14.84
C TRP A 329 -16.62 -19.72 -13.69
N LEU A 330 -16.67 -18.40 -13.47
CA LEU A 330 -15.96 -17.73 -12.37
C LEU A 330 -16.32 -18.34 -11.00
N ASN A 331 -17.61 -18.54 -10.72
CA ASN A 331 -18.08 -19.12 -9.46
C ASN A 331 -17.64 -20.58 -9.28
N ALA A 332 -17.65 -21.36 -10.37
CA ALA A 332 -17.17 -22.74 -10.36
C ALA A 332 -15.64 -22.79 -10.13
N THR A 333 -14.89 -21.89 -10.76
CA THR A 333 -13.43 -21.77 -10.59
C THR A 333 -13.06 -21.38 -9.17
N VAL A 334 -13.73 -20.39 -8.57
CA VAL A 334 -13.53 -20.03 -7.15
C VAL A 334 -13.73 -21.24 -6.24
N SER A 335 -14.80 -22.00 -6.46
CA SER A 335 -15.08 -23.21 -5.68
C SER A 335 -13.95 -24.24 -5.79
N ARG A 336 -13.43 -24.50 -7.00
CA ARG A 336 -12.31 -25.44 -7.21
C ARG A 336 -11.04 -24.99 -6.51
N LEU A 337 -10.66 -23.72 -6.66
CA LEU A 337 -9.47 -23.17 -6.00
C LEU A 337 -9.59 -23.25 -4.48
N TYR A 338 -10.77 -22.93 -3.94
CA TYR A 338 -11.03 -23.01 -2.50
C TYR A 338 -10.96 -24.44 -1.98
N THR A 339 -11.51 -25.42 -2.73
CA THR A 339 -11.36 -26.84 -2.39
C THR A 339 -9.90 -27.28 -2.39
N ALA A 340 -9.12 -26.88 -3.40
CA ALA A 340 -7.69 -27.20 -3.47
C ALA A 340 -6.89 -26.60 -2.31
N LEU A 341 -7.16 -25.33 -1.97
CA LEU A 341 -6.55 -24.66 -0.82
C LEU A 341 -6.86 -25.40 0.49
N ARG A 342 -8.13 -25.74 0.73
CA ARG A 342 -8.54 -26.48 1.94
C ARG A 342 -7.88 -27.85 2.04
N ALA A 343 -7.83 -28.58 0.93
CA ALA A 343 -7.22 -29.91 0.90
C ALA A 343 -5.73 -29.85 1.24
N ASP A 344 -4.99 -28.88 0.68
CA ASP A 344 -3.56 -28.74 0.93
C ASP A 344 -3.26 -28.25 2.36
N LEU A 345 -4.03 -27.29 2.87
CA LEU A 345 -3.90 -26.82 4.25
C LEU A 345 -4.17 -27.94 5.27
N ALA A 346 -5.15 -28.81 5.01
CA ALA A 346 -5.54 -29.88 5.93
C ALA A 346 -4.41 -30.88 6.25
N GLU A 347 -3.39 -30.98 5.40
CA GLU A 347 -2.24 -31.87 5.61
C GLU A 347 -1.22 -31.32 6.64
N HIS A 348 -1.34 -30.05 7.01
CA HIS A 348 -0.35 -29.33 7.82
C HIS A 348 -0.80 -29.16 9.28
N ASP A 349 0.18 -28.99 10.17
CA ASP A 349 -0.05 -28.65 11.57
C ASP A 349 -0.62 -27.23 11.67
N GLY A 350 -1.83 -27.09 12.20
CA GLY A 350 -2.55 -25.82 12.20
C GLY A 350 -1.91 -24.74 13.06
N ALA A 351 -1.24 -25.11 14.16
CA ALA A 351 -0.56 -24.13 15.03
C ALA A 351 0.70 -23.60 14.34
N ASP A 352 1.51 -24.49 13.78
CA ASP A 352 2.72 -24.18 13.01
C ASP A 352 2.40 -23.28 11.81
N VAL A 353 1.34 -23.59 11.06
CA VAL A 353 0.88 -22.76 9.93
C VAL A 353 0.43 -21.38 10.41
N LEU A 354 -0.37 -21.31 11.48
CA LEU A 354 -0.86 -20.03 11.99
C LEU A 354 0.28 -19.11 12.42
N ASP A 355 1.28 -19.63 13.15
CA ASP A 355 2.40 -18.83 13.63
C ASP A 355 3.20 -18.22 12.48
N HIS A 356 3.54 -19.02 11.47
CA HIS A 356 4.26 -18.50 10.30
C HIS A 356 3.41 -17.55 9.45
N LEU A 357 2.09 -17.76 9.35
CA LEU A 357 1.20 -16.81 8.65
C LEU A 357 1.16 -15.46 9.37
N LEU A 358 1.14 -15.45 10.71
CA LEU A 358 1.20 -14.23 11.52
C LEU A 358 2.55 -13.52 11.33
N GLU A 359 3.67 -14.24 11.41
CA GLU A 359 5.02 -13.68 11.21
C GLU A 359 5.22 -13.09 9.81
N HIS A 360 4.83 -13.82 8.76
CA HIS A 360 4.96 -13.34 7.38
C HIS A 360 4.01 -12.18 7.08
N TYR A 361 2.85 -12.14 7.71
CA TYR A 361 1.95 -10.99 7.57
C TYR A 361 2.46 -9.77 8.34
N GLU A 362 3.04 -9.93 9.53
CA GLU A 362 3.73 -8.85 10.24
C GLU A 362 4.92 -8.31 9.43
N ALA A 363 5.66 -9.17 8.72
CA ALA A 363 6.70 -8.74 7.79
C ALA A 363 6.14 -7.87 6.64
N LEU A 364 4.95 -8.21 6.12
CA LEU A 364 4.25 -7.38 5.14
C LEU A 364 3.79 -6.05 5.75
N VAL A 365 3.27 -6.03 6.98
CA VAL A 365 2.88 -4.81 7.70
C VAL A 365 4.11 -3.90 7.85
N ARG A 366 5.22 -4.42 8.39
CA ARG A 366 6.49 -3.69 8.52
C ARG A 366 6.97 -3.12 7.19
N ALA A 367 6.95 -3.92 6.12
CA ALA A 367 7.35 -3.44 4.80
C ALA A 367 6.42 -2.34 4.26
N GLY A 368 5.12 -2.42 4.58
CA GLY A 368 4.14 -1.39 4.27
C GLY A 368 4.41 -0.09 5.03
N ASP A 369 4.64 -0.17 6.34
CA ASP A 369 4.92 0.98 7.20
C ASP A 369 6.22 1.69 6.79
N ILE A 370 7.30 0.92 6.54
CA ILE A 370 8.56 1.48 6.03
C ILE A 370 8.31 2.18 4.70
N ARG A 371 7.62 1.52 3.76
CA ARG A 371 7.31 2.13 2.47
C ARG A 371 6.53 3.42 2.66
N ASP A 372 5.43 3.42 3.40
CA ASP A 372 4.57 4.59 3.57
C ASP A 372 5.32 5.75 4.28
N LEU A 373 6.24 5.46 5.21
CA LEU A 373 7.10 6.47 5.85
C LEU A 373 8.15 7.08 4.91
N THR A 374 8.65 6.29 3.97
CA THR A 374 9.76 6.65 3.08
C THR A 374 9.29 7.08 1.70
N PHE A 375 8.05 6.78 1.31
CA PHE A 375 7.56 6.86 -0.06
C PHE A 375 7.77 8.25 -0.69
N GLY A 376 7.31 9.31 -0.01
CA GLY A 376 7.46 10.67 -0.52
C GLY A 376 8.92 11.10 -0.69
N SER A 377 9.78 10.67 0.23
CA SER A 377 11.22 10.96 0.18
C SER A 377 11.94 10.14 -0.89
N VAL A 378 11.65 8.84 -1.00
CA VAL A 378 12.18 7.96 -2.06
C VAL A 378 11.80 8.51 -3.43
N LEU A 379 10.55 8.94 -3.61
CA LEU A 379 10.09 9.54 -4.85
C LEU A 379 10.83 10.86 -5.15
N ALA A 380 10.98 11.74 -4.17
CA ALA A 380 11.72 12.99 -4.31
C ALA A 380 13.23 12.76 -4.58
N CYS A 381 13.81 11.70 -4.00
CA CYS A 381 15.18 11.27 -4.25
C CYS A 381 15.34 10.53 -5.59
N ALA A 382 14.25 10.09 -6.22
CA ALA A 382 14.27 9.33 -7.46
C ALA A 382 13.82 10.14 -8.69
N GLU A 383 13.77 11.47 -8.59
CA GLU A 383 13.35 12.35 -9.69
C GLU A 383 14.09 12.08 -11.02
N ARG A 384 15.37 11.69 -10.93
CA ARG A 384 16.23 11.35 -12.08
C ARG A 384 16.10 9.89 -12.55
N VAL A 385 15.22 9.08 -11.94
CA VAL A 385 15.05 7.64 -12.23
C VAL A 385 13.58 7.31 -12.52
N PRO A 386 13.05 7.64 -13.73
CA PRO A 386 11.63 7.43 -14.05
C PRO A 386 11.16 5.97 -13.95
N SER A 387 12.06 5.00 -14.13
CA SER A 387 11.74 3.57 -13.97
C SER A 387 11.36 3.22 -12.53
N LEU A 388 11.94 3.88 -11.53
CA LEU A 388 11.67 3.59 -10.13
C LEU A 388 10.22 3.91 -9.75
N HIS A 389 9.64 4.97 -10.32
CA HIS A 389 8.23 5.30 -10.06
C HIS A 389 7.30 4.15 -10.47
N ARG A 390 7.51 3.58 -11.66
CA ARG A 390 6.72 2.45 -12.16
C ARG A 390 6.94 1.19 -11.31
N GLU A 391 8.18 0.91 -10.95
CA GLU A 391 8.53 -0.23 -10.08
C GLU A 391 7.85 -0.13 -8.71
N LEU A 392 7.83 1.06 -8.11
CA LEU A 392 7.16 1.31 -6.83
C LEU A 392 5.63 1.10 -6.94
N GLU A 393 4.99 1.59 -8.01
CA GLU A 393 3.56 1.36 -8.27
C GLU A 393 3.23 -0.14 -8.39
N GLU A 394 4.04 -0.88 -9.14
CA GLU A 394 3.87 -2.34 -9.28
C GLU A 394 4.06 -3.07 -7.93
N GLN A 395 5.06 -2.67 -7.14
CA GLN A 395 5.31 -3.25 -5.83
C GLN A 395 4.16 -3.00 -4.85
N ILE A 396 3.55 -1.81 -4.87
CA ILE A 396 2.35 -1.49 -4.07
C ILE A 396 1.22 -2.46 -4.41
N GLY A 397 0.97 -2.69 -5.70
CA GLY A 397 -0.06 -3.62 -6.16
C GLY A 397 0.18 -5.06 -5.69
N ARG A 398 1.41 -5.57 -5.85
CA ARG A 398 1.79 -6.93 -5.42
C ARG A 398 1.71 -7.08 -3.90
N HIS A 399 2.16 -6.08 -3.15
CA HIS A 399 2.07 -6.03 -1.69
C HIS A 399 0.63 -6.07 -1.21
N ALA A 400 -0.26 -5.24 -1.77
CA ALA A 400 -1.67 -5.22 -1.41
C ALA A 400 -2.37 -6.56 -1.67
N ARG A 401 -2.05 -7.22 -2.80
CA ARG A 401 -2.57 -8.57 -3.10
C ARG A 401 -2.05 -9.61 -2.11
N ALA A 402 -0.75 -9.60 -1.80
CA ALA A 402 -0.16 -10.51 -0.81
C ALA A 402 -0.77 -10.31 0.58
N ALA A 403 -0.88 -9.07 1.06
CA ALA A 403 -1.48 -8.75 2.36
C ALA A 403 -2.97 -9.17 2.43
N SER A 404 -3.71 -9.06 1.33
CA SER A 404 -5.11 -9.53 1.26
C SER A 404 -5.22 -11.05 1.31
N ALA A 405 -4.34 -11.76 0.58
CA ALA A 405 -4.28 -13.21 0.62
C ALA A 405 -3.84 -13.73 2.01
N SER A 406 -2.81 -13.14 2.63
CA SER A 406 -2.36 -13.52 3.97
C SER A 406 -3.46 -13.38 5.02
N ARG A 407 -4.21 -12.26 5.01
CA ARG A 407 -5.36 -12.08 5.91
C ARG A 407 -6.42 -13.16 5.69
N PHE A 408 -6.76 -13.46 4.44
CA PHE A 408 -7.69 -14.53 4.13
C PHE A 408 -7.20 -15.88 4.68
N LEU A 409 -5.92 -16.22 4.49
CA LEU A 409 -5.35 -17.47 5.01
C LEU A 409 -5.39 -17.53 6.54
N ILE A 410 -5.02 -16.44 7.23
CA ILE A 410 -5.10 -16.34 8.71
C ILE A 410 -6.55 -16.55 9.15
N GLU A 411 -7.50 -15.83 8.57
CA GLU A 411 -8.92 -15.95 8.94
C GLU A 411 -9.46 -17.36 8.66
N HIS A 412 -9.01 -18.01 7.59
CA HIS A 412 -9.39 -19.38 7.25
C HIS A 412 -8.81 -20.39 8.25
N VAL A 413 -7.50 -20.33 8.53
CA VAL A 413 -6.82 -21.23 9.48
C VAL A 413 -7.34 -21.03 10.90
N VAL A 414 -7.67 -19.80 11.31
CA VAL A 414 -8.29 -19.56 12.62
C VAL A 414 -9.71 -20.10 12.68
N ALA A 415 -10.50 -19.89 11.63
CA ALA A 415 -11.86 -20.41 11.55
C ALA A 415 -11.89 -21.93 11.56
N GLU A 416 -11.17 -22.56 10.63
CA GLU A 416 -11.10 -24.00 10.42
C GLU A 416 -9.65 -24.50 10.63
N PRO A 417 -9.15 -24.61 11.88
CA PRO A 417 -7.78 -25.05 12.17
C PRO A 417 -7.46 -26.41 11.53
N PRO A 418 -6.40 -26.48 10.69
CA PRO A 418 -5.90 -27.74 10.17
C PRO A 418 -5.46 -28.69 11.29
N ALA A 419 -5.65 -29.99 11.07
CA ALA A 419 -5.30 -31.05 12.02
C ALA A 419 -4.25 -32.02 11.47
N GLY A 420 -3.51 -31.60 10.44
CA GLY A 420 -2.45 -32.38 9.84
C GLY A 420 -1.17 -32.38 10.67
N VAL A 421 -0.10 -32.91 10.09
CA VAL A 421 1.20 -33.11 10.79
C VAL A 421 2.39 -32.52 10.03
N ARG A 422 2.18 -32.08 8.78
CA ARG A 422 3.26 -31.48 7.98
C ARG A 422 3.60 -30.09 8.50
N ARG A 423 4.89 -29.78 8.54
CA ARG A 423 5.38 -28.45 8.94
C ARG A 423 5.27 -27.45 7.80
N PHE A 424 5.11 -26.20 8.17
CA PHE A 424 5.16 -25.03 7.32
C PHE A 424 6.46 -25.00 6.52
N ASN A 425 6.37 -24.48 5.29
CA ASN A 425 7.53 -24.10 4.49
C ASN A 425 7.14 -22.98 3.52
N VAL A 426 8.13 -22.18 3.11
CA VAL A 426 7.91 -20.99 2.27
C VAL A 426 7.34 -21.34 0.89
N ALA A 427 7.70 -22.50 0.31
CA ALA A 427 7.16 -22.92 -0.97
C ALA A 427 5.64 -23.20 -0.92
N LYS A 428 5.14 -23.68 0.22
CA LYS A 428 3.71 -23.84 0.48
C LYS A 428 3.01 -22.52 0.74
N LEU A 429 3.65 -21.59 1.46
CA LEU A 429 3.14 -20.24 1.61
C LEU A 429 2.89 -19.59 0.24
N ASP A 430 3.84 -19.66 -0.68
CA ASP A 430 3.67 -19.07 -2.02
C ASP A 430 2.47 -19.66 -2.78
N GLN A 431 2.28 -20.98 -2.69
CA GLN A 431 1.13 -21.67 -3.28
C GLN A 431 -0.20 -21.22 -2.65
N TRP A 432 -0.26 -21.12 -1.33
CA TRP A 432 -1.46 -20.66 -0.62
C TRP A 432 -1.78 -19.19 -0.88
N LEU A 433 -0.75 -18.33 -0.93
CA LEU A 433 -0.91 -16.92 -1.30
C LEU A 433 -1.47 -16.80 -2.72
N ALA A 434 -0.93 -17.56 -3.68
CA ALA A 434 -1.41 -17.56 -5.05
C ALA A 434 -2.87 -18.05 -5.16
N LEU A 435 -3.22 -19.15 -4.49
CA LEU A 435 -4.60 -19.64 -4.44
C LEU A 435 -5.53 -18.60 -3.82
N GLY A 436 -5.15 -18.01 -2.68
CA GLY A 436 -5.91 -16.96 -2.01
C GLY A 436 -6.10 -15.71 -2.88
N ALA A 437 -5.05 -15.27 -3.57
CA ALA A 437 -5.10 -14.12 -4.45
C ALA A 437 -6.00 -14.35 -5.67
N GLU A 438 -5.96 -15.54 -6.28
CA GLU A 438 -6.85 -15.86 -7.42
C GLU A 438 -8.30 -16.05 -6.96
N ILE A 439 -8.56 -16.64 -5.78
CA ILE A 439 -9.90 -16.69 -5.17
C ILE A 439 -10.47 -15.27 -5.00
N ILE A 440 -9.65 -14.35 -4.48
CA ILE A 440 -10.06 -12.96 -4.26
C ILE A 440 -10.33 -12.26 -5.60
N ALA A 441 -9.43 -12.40 -6.59
CA ALA A 441 -9.55 -11.75 -7.89
C ALA A 441 -10.78 -12.25 -8.67
N LEU A 442 -11.03 -13.56 -8.68
CA LEU A 442 -12.20 -14.14 -9.35
C LEU A 442 -13.51 -13.80 -8.63
N GLY A 443 -13.51 -13.76 -7.29
CA GLY A 443 -14.66 -13.31 -6.51
C GLY A 443 -15.00 -11.84 -6.81
N TYR A 444 -13.99 -10.99 -6.93
CA TYR A 444 -14.13 -9.60 -7.37
C TYR A 444 -14.71 -9.50 -8.78
N ALA A 445 -14.17 -10.23 -9.76
CA ALA A 445 -14.68 -10.25 -11.13
C ALA A 445 -16.12 -10.78 -11.22
N SER A 446 -16.46 -11.78 -10.41
CA SER A 446 -17.83 -12.30 -10.32
C SER A 446 -18.80 -11.25 -9.78
N ASP A 447 -18.38 -10.43 -8.81
CA ASP A 447 -19.18 -9.31 -8.32
C ASP A 447 -19.35 -8.22 -9.39
N VAL A 448 -18.29 -7.85 -10.11
CA VAL A 448 -18.35 -6.88 -11.22
C VAL A 448 -19.40 -7.32 -12.26
N SER A 449 -19.37 -8.60 -12.65
CA SER A 449 -20.36 -9.20 -13.56
C SER A 449 -21.76 -9.22 -12.94
N ARG A 450 -21.89 -9.71 -11.69
CA ARG A 450 -23.17 -9.85 -10.97
C ARG A 450 -23.91 -8.52 -10.83
N TYR A 451 -23.17 -7.45 -10.56
CA TYR A 451 -23.71 -6.11 -10.39
C TYR A 451 -23.77 -5.31 -11.70
N GLN A 452 -23.43 -5.94 -12.84
CA GLN A 452 -23.50 -5.33 -14.17
C GLN A 452 -22.70 -4.02 -14.27
N LEU A 453 -21.54 -3.98 -13.62
CA LEU A 453 -20.66 -2.80 -13.63
C LEU A 453 -19.74 -2.76 -14.86
N ALA A 454 -19.51 -3.93 -15.45
CA ALA A 454 -18.71 -4.11 -16.65
C ALA A 454 -19.10 -5.39 -17.41
N ASP A 455 -18.76 -5.45 -18.71
CA ASP A 455 -18.88 -6.67 -19.51
C ASP A 455 -17.67 -7.56 -19.22
N VAL A 456 -17.85 -8.52 -18.32
CA VAL A 456 -16.77 -9.42 -17.90
C VAL A 456 -16.60 -10.54 -18.91
N LYS A 457 -15.41 -10.61 -19.51
CA LYS A 457 -15.03 -11.66 -20.46
C LYS A 457 -13.93 -12.52 -19.87
N VAL A 458 -14.07 -13.82 -20.04
CA VAL A 458 -13.06 -14.81 -19.64
C VAL A 458 -12.49 -15.45 -20.89
N ARG A 459 -11.17 -15.39 -21.04
CA ARG A 459 -10.47 -16.18 -22.05
C ARG A 459 -9.78 -17.36 -21.37
N ILE A 460 -10.19 -18.56 -21.75
CA ILE A 460 -9.66 -19.84 -21.28
C ILE A 460 -8.62 -20.34 -22.28
N GLY A 461 -7.38 -20.47 -21.84
CA GLY A 461 -6.28 -21.11 -22.57
C GLY A 461 -6.04 -22.54 -22.09
N ARG A 462 -5.00 -23.21 -22.60
CA ARG A 462 -4.68 -24.59 -22.18
C ARG A 462 -4.07 -24.71 -20.79
N CYS A 463 -3.31 -23.71 -20.37
CA CYS A 463 -2.50 -23.73 -19.13
C CYS A 463 -2.84 -22.56 -18.19
N GLY A 464 -3.89 -21.80 -18.49
CA GLY A 464 -4.36 -20.69 -17.69
C GLY A 464 -5.55 -19.98 -18.30
N TYR A 465 -5.94 -18.88 -17.67
CA TYR A 465 -7.03 -18.01 -18.13
C TYR A 465 -6.67 -16.55 -17.89
N SER A 466 -7.37 -15.67 -18.60
CA SER A 466 -7.26 -14.21 -18.41
C SER A 466 -8.66 -13.60 -18.33
N LEU A 467 -8.76 -12.50 -17.58
CA LEU A 467 -9.98 -11.76 -17.35
C LEU A 467 -9.87 -10.41 -18.06
N ASP A 468 -10.94 -10.03 -18.74
CA ASP A 468 -11.15 -8.67 -19.23
C ASP A 468 -12.39 -8.13 -18.52
N LEU A 469 -12.19 -7.11 -17.68
CA LEU A 469 -13.27 -6.44 -16.96
C LEU A 469 -13.79 -5.21 -17.72
N GLY A 470 -13.68 -5.18 -19.05
CA GLY A 470 -14.29 -4.15 -19.90
C GLY A 470 -13.81 -2.73 -19.58
N GLY A 471 -12.54 -2.57 -19.19
CA GLY A 471 -11.95 -1.28 -18.78
C GLY A 471 -12.28 -0.85 -17.34
N PHE A 472 -13.02 -1.65 -16.58
CA PHE A 472 -13.35 -1.35 -15.17
C PHE A 472 -12.11 -1.25 -14.29
N ASP A 473 -11.16 -2.20 -14.40
CA ASP A 473 -9.92 -2.17 -13.62
C ASP A 473 -9.08 -0.92 -13.92
N ALA A 474 -9.01 -0.51 -15.18
CA ALA A 474 -8.31 0.71 -15.59
C ALA A 474 -8.96 1.95 -14.97
N ALA A 475 -10.29 2.04 -15.03
CA ALA A 475 -11.04 3.14 -14.44
C ALA A 475 -10.86 3.21 -12.90
N ILE A 476 -10.88 2.06 -12.22
CA ILE A 476 -10.62 1.96 -10.77
C ILE A 476 -9.19 2.37 -10.43
N THR A 477 -8.23 1.91 -11.23
CA THR A 477 -6.81 2.20 -11.02
C THR A 477 -6.51 3.67 -11.25
N GLU A 478 -7.10 4.29 -12.28
CA GLU A 478 -6.98 5.73 -12.53
C GLU A 478 -7.60 6.56 -11.40
N GLY A 479 -8.81 6.20 -10.94
CA GLY A 479 -9.47 6.86 -9.81
C GLY A 479 -8.69 6.72 -8.50
N ARG A 480 -8.09 5.55 -8.24
CA ARG A 480 -7.20 5.32 -7.09
C ARG A 480 -5.86 6.05 -7.22
N GLY A 481 -5.26 6.06 -8.40
CA GLY A 481 -4.00 6.78 -8.68
C GLY A 481 -4.16 8.29 -8.53
N GLN A 482 -5.33 8.85 -8.89
CA GLN A 482 -5.67 10.24 -8.57
C GLN A 482 -5.84 10.46 -7.06
N HIS A 483 -6.50 9.54 -6.35
CA HIS A 483 -6.63 9.63 -4.89
C HIS A 483 -5.28 9.49 -4.16
N HIS A 484 -4.41 8.58 -4.58
CA HIS A 484 -3.07 8.44 -4.03
C HIS A 484 -2.25 9.70 -4.26
N ARG A 485 -2.34 10.35 -5.44
CA ARG A 485 -1.71 11.66 -5.69
C ARG A 485 -2.26 12.77 -4.80
N GLU A 486 -3.58 12.85 -4.64
CA GLU A 486 -4.20 13.80 -3.69
C GLU A 486 -3.78 13.49 -2.24
N ARG A 487 -3.63 12.21 -1.89
CA ARG A 487 -3.14 11.78 -0.58
C ARG A 487 -1.65 12.06 -0.41
N LEU A 488 -0.85 12.03 -1.46
CA LEU A 488 0.56 12.43 -1.47
C LEU A 488 0.68 13.95 -1.23
N ASP A 489 -0.18 14.75 -1.87
CA ASP A 489 -0.26 16.19 -1.63
C ASP A 489 -0.70 16.50 -0.17
N LEU A 490 -1.61 15.69 0.39
CA LEU A 490 -2.06 15.79 1.78
C LEU A 490 -1.06 15.19 2.79
N GLU A 491 -0.33 14.13 2.44
CA GLU A 491 0.73 13.51 3.26
C GLU A 491 1.96 14.40 3.34
N GLY A 492 2.23 15.18 2.30
CA GLY A 492 3.14 16.33 2.35
C GLY A 492 2.78 17.34 3.45
N SER A 493 1.55 17.31 3.98
CA SER A 493 1.06 18.13 5.09
C SER A 493 0.82 17.37 6.42
N ARG A 494 1.23 16.09 6.51
CA ARG A 494 1.18 15.18 7.68
C ARG A 494 0.14 15.54 8.75
N VAL A 495 -1.13 15.27 8.47
CA VAL A 495 -2.10 14.98 9.53
C VAL A 495 -2.26 13.47 9.59
N ARG A 496 -1.38 12.78 10.35
CA ARG A 496 -1.82 11.53 11.00
C ARG A 496 -3.15 11.86 11.67
N VAL A 497 -4.17 11.02 11.52
CA VAL A 497 -5.50 11.25 12.14
C VAL A 497 -5.26 11.72 13.58
N ALA A 498 -5.63 12.97 13.89
CA ALA A 498 -5.30 13.58 15.16
C ALA A 498 -5.78 12.68 16.30
N GLY A 499 -4.87 12.32 17.22
CA GLY A 499 -5.17 11.50 18.38
C GLY A 499 -4.87 9.99 18.27
N THR A 500 -4.43 9.47 17.11
CA THR A 500 -4.14 8.02 16.96
C THR A 500 -2.74 7.57 17.36
N GLY A 501 -1.82 8.47 17.72
CA GLY A 501 -0.46 8.11 18.14
C GLY A 501 -0.40 7.42 19.51
N ALA A 502 0.71 6.77 19.86
CA ALA A 502 0.89 6.15 21.17
C ALA A 502 0.69 7.17 22.32
N PRO A 503 0.06 6.80 23.45
CA PRO A 503 0.09 7.57 24.71
C PRO A 503 1.53 7.89 25.10
N ARG A 504 1.90 9.17 25.27
CA ARG A 504 3.18 9.52 25.91
C ARG A 504 3.04 9.35 27.42
N ALA A 505 4.11 8.95 28.09
CA ALA A 505 4.11 8.67 29.54
C ALA A 505 3.67 9.86 30.43
N ASN A 506 3.58 11.08 29.89
CA ASN A 506 3.10 12.28 30.58
C ASN A 506 1.73 12.79 30.09
N ASP A 507 0.99 12.03 29.28
CA ASP A 507 -0.32 12.42 28.73
C ASP A 507 -1.47 12.25 29.74
N ALA A 508 -1.29 12.66 31.00
CA ALA A 508 -2.40 12.90 31.93
C ALA A 508 -3.11 14.25 31.64
N GLY A 509 -3.28 14.57 30.36
CA GLY A 509 -3.84 15.83 29.85
C GLY A 509 -5.27 15.68 29.30
N PRO A 510 -5.91 16.80 28.88
CA PRO A 510 -7.25 16.78 28.30
C PRO A 510 -7.36 15.87 27.07
N SER A 511 -8.58 15.45 26.73
CA SER A 511 -8.87 14.58 25.60
C SER A 511 -8.10 14.97 24.34
N ARG A 512 -7.52 13.97 23.66
CA ARG A 512 -6.81 14.14 22.37
C ARG A 512 -7.73 14.54 21.22
N TRP A 513 -9.03 14.47 21.46
CA TRP A 513 -10.06 14.78 20.50
C TRP A 513 -10.63 16.16 20.82
N SER A 514 -10.98 16.92 19.78
CA SER A 514 -11.72 18.17 19.96
C SER A 514 -13.00 17.92 20.77
N ASP A 515 -13.40 18.84 21.65
CA ASP A 515 -14.71 18.82 22.31
C ASP A 515 -15.89 19.16 21.37
N SER A 516 -15.73 18.86 20.08
CA SER A 516 -16.76 19.05 19.07
C SER A 516 -17.98 18.17 19.35
N GLU A 517 -19.13 18.62 18.88
CA GLU A 517 -20.38 17.86 18.99
C GLU A 517 -20.27 16.51 18.25
N GLU A 518 -19.54 16.48 17.13
CA GLU A 518 -19.25 15.27 16.38
C GLU A 518 -18.45 14.24 17.18
N THR A 519 -17.40 14.70 17.88
CA THR A 519 -16.60 13.83 18.75
C THR A 519 -17.46 13.25 19.88
N GLN A 520 -18.34 14.06 20.48
CA GLN A 520 -19.23 13.57 21.53
C GLN A 520 -20.23 12.52 21.02
N TRP A 521 -20.83 12.74 19.84
CA TRP A 521 -21.70 11.73 19.22
C TRP A 521 -20.95 10.45 18.90
N LEU A 522 -19.72 10.56 18.40
CA LEU A 522 -18.89 9.40 18.09
C LEU A 522 -18.57 8.61 19.37
N ARG A 523 -18.14 9.28 20.46
CA ARG A 523 -17.89 8.65 21.76
C ARG A 523 -19.10 7.87 22.27
N GLN A 524 -20.27 8.50 22.30
CA GLN A 524 -21.51 7.84 22.76
C GLN A 524 -21.94 6.69 21.84
N GLY A 525 -21.69 6.82 20.54
CA GLY A 525 -21.96 5.76 19.57
C GLY A 525 -21.05 4.56 19.77
N VAL A 526 -19.75 4.82 19.93
CA VAL A 526 -18.71 3.80 20.14
C VAL A 526 -18.95 3.05 21.45
N GLU A 527 -19.22 3.75 22.55
CA GLU A 527 -19.54 3.12 23.83
C GLU A 527 -20.77 2.21 23.74
N ALA A 528 -21.81 2.65 23.01
CA ALA A 528 -23.02 1.85 22.82
C ALA A 528 -22.85 0.62 21.91
N GLU A 529 -21.83 0.61 21.06
CA GLU A 529 -21.52 -0.49 20.14
C GLU A 529 -20.51 -1.48 20.73
N LEU A 530 -19.45 -0.95 21.34
CA LEU A 530 -18.22 -1.69 21.68
C LEU A 530 -18.06 -1.93 23.18
N GLY A 531 -18.95 -1.39 24.02
CA GLY A 531 -18.85 -1.52 25.48
C GLY A 531 -17.71 -0.71 26.12
N CYS A 532 -16.91 -0.01 25.30
CA CYS A 532 -15.81 0.87 25.72
C CYS A 532 -15.93 2.22 25.01
N ASP A 533 -15.50 3.29 25.67
CA ASP A 533 -15.41 4.61 25.03
C ASP A 533 -14.23 4.70 24.04
N LEU A 534 -14.13 5.83 23.34
CA LEU A 534 -13.11 6.02 22.30
C LEU A 534 -11.67 6.04 22.84
N ASP A 535 -11.45 6.59 24.03
CA ASP A 535 -10.11 6.63 24.64
C ASP A 535 -9.75 5.29 25.26
N GLU A 536 -10.73 4.60 25.87
CA GLU A 536 -10.60 3.21 26.33
C GLU A 536 -10.22 2.28 25.17
N LEU A 537 -10.89 2.40 24.01
CA LEU A 537 -10.59 1.64 22.80
C LEU A 537 -9.13 1.82 22.38
N ILE A 538 -8.66 3.07 22.27
CA ILE A 538 -7.28 3.38 21.89
C ILE A 538 -6.30 2.82 22.93
N SER A 539 -6.62 2.98 24.22
CA SER A 539 -5.77 2.54 25.33
C SER A 539 -5.65 1.02 25.39
N LEU A 540 -6.72 0.27 25.13
CA LEU A 540 -6.72 -1.20 25.09
C LEU A 540 -5.80 -1.75 23.98
N PHE A 541 -5.89 -1.18 22.78
CA PHE A 541 -5.00 -1.55 21.67
C PHE A 541 -3.54 -1.20 21.98
N TYR A 542 -3.27 0.00 22.49
CA TYR A 542 -1.89 0.40 22.83
C TYR A 542 -1.33 -0.33 24.05
N ALA A 543 -2.16 -0.76 25.00
CA ALA A 543 -1.74 -1.62 26.10
C ALA A 543 -1.29 -3.00 25.57
N ALA A 544 -2.00 -3.57 24.60
CA ALA A 544 -1.56 -4.80 23.91
C ALA A 544 -0.25 -4.58 23.13
N VAL A 545 -0.12 -3.47 22.40
CA VAL A 545 1.13 -3.09 21.71
C VAL A 545 2.30 -3.00 22.68
N ALA A 546 2.15 -2.21 23.76
CA ALA A 546 3.20 -2.01 24.76
C ALA A 546 3.60 -3.33 25.44
N ARG A 547 2.64 -4.24 25.64
CA ARG A 547 2.89 -5.55 26.20
C ARG A 547 3.70 -6.44 25.26
N GLY A 548 3.41 -6.45 23.96
CA GLY A 548 4.19 -7.17 22.96
C GLY A 548 5.62 -6.62 22.78
N GLN A 549 5.77 -5.29 22.78
CA GLN A 549 7.07 -4.62 22.66
C GLN A 549 8.06 -5.01 23.77
N ARG A 550 7.58 -5.16 25.02
CA ARG A 550 8.42 -5.58 26.15
C ARG A 550 9.01 -6.98 25.98
N ASN A 551 8.33 -7.86 25.25
CA ASN A 551 8.74 -9.25 25.08
C ASN A 551 9.63 -9.46 23.86
N SER A 552 9.75 -8.47 22.96
CA SER A 552 10.54 -8.54 21.72
C SER A 552 10.22 -9.78 20.86
N GLN A 553 8.95 -10.21 20.83
CA GLN A 553 8.46 -11.35 20.06
C GLN A 553 7.63 -10.89 18.86
N ALA A 554 7.90 -11.47 17.67
CA ALA A 554 7.14 -11.19 16.46
C ALA A 554 5.65 -11.57 16.62
N VAL A 555 5.39 -12.73 17.22
CA VAL A 555 4.05 -13.21 17.60
C VAL A 555 3.98 -13.29 19.11
N VAL A 556 3.05 -12.55 19.70
CA VAL A 556 2.74 -12.66 21.12
C VAL A 556 1.73 -13.77 21.31
N GLU A 557 2.00 -14.68 22.23
CA GLU A 557 1.09 -15.78 22.59
C GLU A 557 0.91 -15.83 24.11
N GLU A 558 -0.34 -15.78 24.56
CA GLU A 558 -0.67 -15.81 25.98
C GLU A 558 -1.93 -16.61 26.28
N VAL A 559 -2.01 -17.18 27.48
CA VAL A 559 -3.25 -17.77 28.00
C VAL A 559 -4.30 -16.66 28.17
N GLU A 560 -5.49 -16.85 27.61
CA GLU A 560 -6.50 -15.79 27.49
C GLU A 560 -6.84 -15.10 28.82
N PRO A 561 -7.15 -15.82 29.93
CA PRO A 561 -7.36 -15.20 31.24
C PRO A 561 -6.21 -14.31 31.72
N ALA A 562 -4.96 -14.68 31.45
CA ALA A 562 -3.80 -13.89 31.87
C ALA A 562 -3.64 -12.63 31.01
N PHE A 563 -3.93 -12.73 29.71
CA PHE A 563 -3.94 -11.60 28.79
C PHE A 563 -5.00 -10.57 29.21
N VAL A 564 -6.24 -11.03 29.43
CA VAL A 564 -7.37 -10.19 29.88
C VAL A 564 -7.06 -9.53 31.23
N ALA A 565 -6.61 -10.30 32.22
CA ALA A 565 -6.27 -9.77 33.55
C ALA A 565 -5.13 -8.73 33.48
N GLY A 566 -4.11 -8.97 32.64
CA GLY A 566 -3.00 -8.04 32.46
C GLY A 566 -3.42 -6.70 31.85
N LEU A 567 -4.34 -6.71 30.88
CA LEU A 567 -4.90 -5.47 30.31
C LEU A 567 -5.82 -4.75 31.30
N ALA A 568 -6.65 -5.50 32.02
CA ALA A 568 -7.55 -4.97 33.04
C ALA A 568 -6.77 -4.26 34.16
N GLU A 569 -5.69 -4.87 34.65
CA GLU A 569 -4.78 -4.28 35.63
C GLU A 569 -4.08 -3.03 35.08
N ALA A 570 -3.50 -3.12 33.88
CA ALA A 570 -2.74 -2.03 33.27
C ALA A 570 -3.58 -0.75 33.05
N LEU A 571 -4.89 -0.91 32.81
CA LEU A 571 -5.80 0.21 32.52
C LEU A 571 -6.79 0.51 33.65
N ALA A 572 -6.69 -0.21 34.77
CA ALA A 572 -7.67 -0.15 35.88
C ALA A 572 -9.14 -0.34 35.42
N LEU A 573 -9.36 -1.25 34.46
CA LEU A 573 -10.68 -1.57 33.90
C LEU A 573 -11.26 -2.85 34.53
N PRO A 574 -12.59 -2.99 34.63
CA PRO A 574 -13.21 -4.26 34.99
C PRO A 574 -12.88 -5.36 33.97
N ILE A 575 -12.58 -6.58 34.44
CA ILE A 575 -12.28 -7.75 33.60
C ILE A 575 -13.33 -7.94 32.49
N GLY A 576 -14.62 -7.88 32.84
CA GLY A 576 -15.71 -8.05 31.87
C GLY A 576 -15.70 -7.03 30.72
N ARG A 577 -15.21 -5.80 30.93
CA ARG A 577 -15.07 -4.81 29.85
C ARG A 577 -13.97 -5.21 28.86
N VAL A 578 -12.87 -5.75 29.37
CA VAL A 578 -11.76 -6.24 28.53
C VAL A 578 -12.19 -7.49 27.76
N GLU A 579 -12.98 -8.37 28.38
CA GLU A 579 -13.57 -9.54 27.71
C GLU A 579 -14.50 -9.14 26.55
N GLU A 580 -15.41 -8.18 26.76
CA GLU A 580 -16.30 -7.65 25.71
C GLU A 580 -15.51 -7.02 24.55
N TRP A 581 -14.48 -6.25 24.85
CA TRP A 581 -13.57 -5.69 23.84
C TRP A 581 -12.86 -6.79 23.05
N LEU A 582 -12.29 -7.79 23.74
CA LEU A 582 -11.59 -8.90 23.08
C LEU A 582 -12.54 -9.72 22.21
N ASP A 583 -13.77 -9.97 22.66
CA ASP A 583 -14.83 -10.63 21.87
C ASP A 583 -15.11 -9.89 20.54
N HIS A 584 -15.09 -8.56 20.58
CA HIS A 584 -15.33 -7.74 19.40
C HIS A 584 -14.13 -7.73 18.42
N PHE A 585 -12.91 -7.76 18.94
CA PHE A 585 -11.68 -7.60 18.17
C PHE A 585 -10.88 -8.90 17.96
N ALA A 586 -11.40 -10.05 18.36
CA ALA A 586 -10.78 -11.35 18.11
C ALA A 586 -11.44 -12.14 16.97
N LEU A 587 -10.62 -12.80 16.16
CA LEU A 587 -11.02 -13.97 15.38
C LEU A 587 -11.13 -15.17 16.32
N ARG A 588 -12.00 -16.13 15.96
CA ARG A 588 -12.23 -17.34 16.75
C ARG A 588 -12.52 -18.56 15.85
N PRO A 589 -12.31 -19.78 16.35
CA PRO A 589 -12.69 -21.00 15.64
C PRO A 589 -14.18 -21.07 15.37
N ARG A 590 -14.54 -21.67 14.22
CA ARG A 590 -15.92 -21.91 13.77
C ARG A 590 -15.98 -23.14 12.86
N GLU A 591 -17.17 -23.66 12.62
CA GLU A 591 -17.30 -24.89 11.83
C GLU A 591 -17.03 -24.68 10.34
N VAL A 592 -17.52 -23.57 9.78
CA VAL A 592 -17.41 -23.26 8.35
C VAL A 592 -16.99 -21.81 8.14
N PHE A 593 -15.90 -21.59 7.41
CA PHE A 593 -15.33 -20.28 7.13
C PHE A 593 -16.24 -19.40 6.25
N LEU A 594 -17.03 -19.98 5.36
CA LEU A 594 -17.94 -19.19 4.51
C LEU A 594 -19.30 -18.90 5.17
N GLU A 595 -19.52 -19.38 6.39
CA GLU A 595 -20.73 -19.11 7.17
C GLU A 595 -20.44 -18.11 8.29
N ALA A 596 -21.04 -16.92 8.19
CA ALA A 596 -20.84 -15.89 9.19
C ALA A 596 -21.46 -16.29 10.54
N PRO A 597 -20.84 -15.88 11.68
CA PRO A 597 -21.41 -16.15 13.00
C PRO A 597 -22.81 -15.55 13.17
N PRO A 598 -23.65 -16.08 14.08
CA PRO A 598 -24.99 -15.59 14.32
C PRO A 598 -25.03 -14.06 14.51
N GLY A 599 -26.00 -13.40 13.87
CA GLY A 599 -26.14 -11.95 13.86
C GLY A 599 -25.38 -11.23 12.73
N TRP A 600 -24.54 -11.94 11.96
CA TRP A 600 -23.83 -11.41 10.80
C TRP A 600 -24.30 -12.04 9.49
N GLN A 601 -24.09 -11.32 8.39
CA GLN A 601 -24.39 -11.83 7.05
C GLN A 601 -23.15 -12.52 6.47
N ASN A 602 -23.33 -13.54 5.61
CA ASN A 602 -22.20 -14.25 4.99
C ASN A 602 -21.28 -13.34 4.16
N VAL A 603 -21.77 -12.19 3.67
CA VAL A 603 -20.92 -11.18 3.00
C VAL A 603 -19.81 -10.63 3.89
N GLU A 604 -19.95 -10.77 5.21
CA GLU A 604 -18.97 -10.31 6.21
C GLU A 604 -17.77 -11.27 6.35
N VAL A 605 -17.80 -12.43 5.70
CA VAL A 605 -16.71 -13.41 5.73
C VAL A 605 -16.11 -13.71 4.34
N LEU A 606 -16.70 -13.19 3.26
CA LEU A 606 -16.18 -13.37 1.91
C LEU A 606 -14.84 -12.63 1.73
N PRO A 607 -13.75 -13.31 1.31
CA PRO A 607 -12.41 -12.72 1.33
C PRO A 607 -12.19 -11.59 0.31
N TRP A 608 -12.99 -11.53 -0.76
CA TRP A 608 -12.96 -10.44 -1.75
C TRP A 608 -13.82 -9.22 -1.39
N ARG A 609 -14.45 -9.22 -0.21
CA ARG A 609 -15.19 -8.05 0.32
C ARG A 609 -14.31 -7.22 1.25
N PHE A 610 -14.26 -5.91 1.01
CA PHE A 610 -13.60 -4.97 1.92
C PHE A 610 -14.54 -4.49 3.03
N ASN A 611 -13.92 -3.95 4.09
CA ASN A 611 -14.60 -3.44 5.29
C ASN A 611 -15.56 -4.45 5.94
N ARG A 612 -15.23 -5.74 5.82
CA ARG A 612 -15.99 -6.83 6.43
C ARG A 612 -15.63 -6.98 7.90
N ALA A 613 -16.63 -7.19 8.75
CA ALA A 613 -16.49 -7.19 10.20
C ALA A 613 -15.67 -8.37 10.75
N TRP A 614 -15.57 -9.46 9.99
CA TRP A 614 -14.80 -10.65 10.34
C TRP A 614 -13.46 -10.75 9.60
N SER A 615 -12.94 -9.62 9.09
CA SER A 615 -11.57 -9.59 8.58
C SER A 615 -10.54 -9.45 9.68
N TYR A 616 -9.38 -10.09 9.50
CA TYR A 616 -8.21 -9.91 10.35
C TYR A 616 -7.77 -8.44 10.46
N LEU A 617 -8.05 -7.61 9.43
CA LEU A 617 -7.79 -6.16 9.49
C LEU A 617 -8.62 -5.41 10.54
N ARG A 618 -9.78 -5.96 10.92
CA ARG A 618 -10.62 -5.40 11.99
C ARG A 618 -10.55 -6.20 13.28
N ARG A 619 -9.95 -7.39 13.26
CA ARG A 619 -9.88 -8.32 14.38
C ARG A 619 -8.44 -8.82 14.53
N PRO A 620 -7.51 -8.00 15.08
CA PRO A 620 -6.08 -8.32 15.10
C PRO A 620 -5.71 -9.40 16.11
N PHE A 621 -6.61 -9.76 17.02
CA PHE A 621 -6.41 -10.83 17.99
C PHE A 621 -6.94 -12.16 17.45
N VAL A 622 -6.28 -13.26 17.79
CA VAL A 622 -6.66 -14.61 17.39
C VAL A 622 -6.86 -15.45 18.63
N ARG A 623 -8.07 -15.97 18.84
CA ARG A 623 -8.32 -17.00 19.84
C ARG A 623 -8.09 -18.38 19.25
N THR A 624 -7.28 -19.18 19.94
CA THR A 624 -7.02 -20.58 19.58
C THR A 624 -7.92 -21.53 20.37
N ARG A 625 -8.08 -22.77 19.89
CA ARG A 625 -8.92 -23.78 20.55
C ARG A 625 -8.42 -24.19 21.94
N ASP A 626 -7.13 -24.01 22.21
CA ASP A 626 -6.50 -24.31 23.50
C ASP A 626 -6.57 -23.14 24.50
N GLY A 627 -7.37 -22.10 24.22
CA GLY A 627 -7.64 -21.00 25.16
C GLY A 627 -6.53 -19.96 25.24
N ARG A 628 -5.83 -19.73 24.12
CA ARG A 628 -4.78 -18.70 24.01
C ARG A 628 -5.22 -17.57 23.09
N VAL A 629 -4.60 -16.42 23.29
CA VAL A 629 -4.68 -15.25 22.42
C VAL A 629 -3.33 -15.09 21.72
N LYS A 630 -3.36 -15.00 20.39
CA LYS A 630 -2.21 -14.68 19.53
C LYS A 630 -2.41 -13.34 18.82
N TYR A 631 -1.37 -12.55 18.68
CA TYR A 631 -1.37 -11.31 17.88
C TYR A 631 0.06 -10.86 17.51
N THR A 632 0.16 -9.96 16.54
CA THR A 632 1.43 -9.28 16.19
C THR A 632 1.31 -7.78 16.42
N VAL A 633 2.41 -7.15 16.81
CA VAL A 633 2.39 -5.79 17.39
C VAL A 633 2.09 -4.72 16.34
N GLY A 634 2.76 -4.75 15.19
CA GLY A 634 2.53 -3.83 14.09
C GLY A 634 1.12 -3.95 13.54
N HIS A 635 0.62 -5.19 13.38
CA HIS A 635 -0.76 -5.39 12.94
C HIS A 635 -1.81 -4.88 13.92
N VAL A 636 -1.63 -5.06 15.24
CA VAL A 636 -2.57 -4.48 16.23
C VAL A 636 -2.65 -2.96 16.06
N ALA A 637 -1.51 -2.28 15.89
CA ALA A 637 -1.49 -0.85 15.64
C ALA A 637 -2.19 -0.48 14.31
N THR A 638 -1.88 -1.19 13.22
CA THR A 638 -2.51 -1.01 11.91
C THR A 638 -4.02 -1.23 11.95
N ALA A 639 -4.48 -2.22 12.73
CA ALA A 639 -5.90 -2.50 12.89
C ALA A 639 -6.62 -1.38 13.66
N LEU A 640 -5.99 -0.79 14.69
CA LEU A 640 -6.52 0.40 15.36
C LEU A 640 -6.64 1.56 14.38
N GLU A 641 -5.59 1.86 13.62
CA GLU A 641 -5.60 2.93 12.62
C GLU A 641 -6.72 2.74 11.59
N ASN A 642 -6.90 1.51 11.11
CA ASN A 642 -7.99 1.18 10.21
C ASN A 642 -9.37 1.38 10.87
N VAL A 643 -9.57 0.92 12.11
CA VAL A 643 -10.84 1.13 12.84
C VAL A 643 -11.11 2.62 13.06
N MET A 644 -10.11 3.39 13.46
CA MET A 644 -10.21 4.82 13.67
C MET A 644 -10.49 5.56 12.36
N MET A 645 -9.84 5.18 11.27
CA MET A 645 -10.14 5.70 9.93
C MET A 645 -11.58 5.41 9.55
N LEU A 646 -12.08 4.18 9.76
CA LEU A 646 -13.47 3.83 9.47
C LEU A 646 -14.46 4.64 10.32
N LEU A 647 -14.18 4.85 11.61
CA LEU A 647 -15.03 5.63 12.51
C LEU A 647 -15.07 7.12 12.12
N THR A 648 -13.88 7.72 11.92
CA THR A 648 -13.74 9.15 11.62
C THR A 648 -14.15 9.52 10.20
N THR A 649 -14.14 8.57 9.26
CA THR A 649 -14.65 8.76 7.90
C THR A 649 -16.12 8.35 7.74
N GLY A 650 -16.77 7.91 8.81
CA GLY A 650 -18.18 7.46 8.76
C GLY A 650 -18.40 6.13 8.03
N ARG A 651 -17.34 5.38 7.73
CA ARG A 651 -17.35 4.11 6.98
C ARG A 651 -17.48 2.86 7.85
N TYR A 652 -17.40 3.00 9.16
CA TYR A 652 -17.56 1.87 10.07
C TYR A 652 -18.97 1.26 9.95
N ARG A 653 -19.06 -0.06 9.74
CA ARG A 653 -20.36 -0.77 9.65
C ARG A 653 -20.95 -1.00 11.05
N ALA A 654 -21.67 0.01 11.55
CA ALA A 654 -22.27 0.01 12.88
C ALA A 654 -23.56 -0.81 12.99
N GLN A 655 -23.68 -1.62 14.05
CA GLN A 655 -24.89 -2.38 14.35
C GLN A 655 -25.86 -1.63 15.27
N SER A 656 -25.38 -0.73 16.12
CA SER A 656 -26.18 0.05 17.05
C SER A 656 -26.81 1.26 16.37
N PRO A 657 -28.09 1.58 16.66
CA PRO A 657 -28.73 2.78 16.14
C PRO A 657 -27.99 4.08 16.50
N LYS A 658 -27.36 4.12 17.69
CA LYS A 658 -26.61 5.28 18.17
C LYS A 658 -25.38 5.55 17.30
N LEU A 659 -24.53 4.54 17.07
CA LEU A 659 -23.35 4.71 16.24
C LEU A 659 -23.71 4.97 14.77
N ARG A 660 -24.72 4.30 14.21
CA ARG A 660 -25.21 4.62 12.86
C ARG A 660 -25.61 6.09 12.71
N ARG A 661 -26.30 6.65 13.71
CA ARG A 661 -26.68 8.07 13.71
C ARG A 661 -25.47 8.99 13.81
N ALA A 662 -24.48 8.66 14.65
CA ALA A 662 -23.25 9.44 14.78
C ALA A 662 -22.46 9.46 13.46
N LEU A 663 -22.21 8.29 12.87
CA LEU A 663 -21.51 8.17 11.58
C LEU A 663 -22.24 8.89 10.45
N GLY A 664 -23.58 8.81 10.42
CA GLY A 664 -24.40 9.53 9.44
C GLY A 664 -24.32 11.06 9.56
N LYS A 665 -23.92 11.61 10.71
CA LYS A 665 -23.65 13.04 10.86
C LYS A 665 -22.23 13.42 10.43
N ILE A 666 -21.26 12.54 10.70
CA ILE A 666 -19.87 12.70 10.24
C ILE A 666 -19.82 12.81 8.71
N THR A 667 -20.60 11.99 7.99
CA THR A 667 -20.64 12.01 6.52
C THR A 667 -21.39 13.23 5.93
N GLN A 668 -22.23 13.93 6.71
CA GLN A 668 -22.98 15.10 6.23
C GLN A 668 -22.10 16.33 6.01
N ARG A 669 -21.01 16.48 6.76
CA ARG A 669 -20.15 17.67 6.65
C ARG A 669 -19.43 17.78 5.30
N PRO A 670 -18.68 16.76 4.83
CA PRO A 670 -18.08 16.79 3.48
C PRO A 670 -19.13 17.05 2.38
N SER A 671 -20.32 16.46 2.54
CA SER A 671 -21.44 16.69 1.63
C SER A 671 -21.87 18.16 1.58
N ARG A 672 -21.96 18.86 2.71
CA ARG A 672 -22.28 20.30 2.77
C ARG A 672 -21.15 21.17 2.23
N GLU A 673 -19.91 20.87 2.59
CA GLU A 673 -18.74 21.57 2.06
C GLU A 673 -18.67 21.46 0.53
N PHE A 674 -19.10 20.32 -0.03
CA PHE A 674 -19.21 20.15 -1.47
C PHE A 674 -20.31 21.02 -2.10
N VAL A 675 -21.49 21.13 -1.49
CA VAL A 675 -22.55 22.08 -1.91
C VAL A 675 -22.00 23.50 -1.94
N ASP A 676 -21.26 23.92 -0.91
CA ASP A 676 -20.66 25.26 -0.84
C ASP A 676 -19.61 25.48 -1.93
N LYS A 677 -18.77 24.47 -2.23
CA LYS A 677 -17.80 24.52 -3.33
C LYS A 677 -18.50 24.71 -4.68
N VAL A 678 -19.55 23.95 -4.96
CA VAL A 678 -20.35 24.07 -6.19
C VAL A 678 -21.00 25.46 -6.26
N ALA A 679 -21.64 25.90 -5.18
CA ALA A 679 -22.28 27.22 -5.11
C ALA A 679 -21.27 28.36 -5.39
N ASN A 680 -20.08 28.30 -4.80
CA ASN A 680 -19.03 29.29 -5.02
C ASN A 680 -18.48 29.25 -6.46
N ALA A 681 -18.32 28.06 -7.04
CA ALA A 681 -17.92 27.88 -8.42
C ALA A 681 -18.95 28.42 -9.44
N MET A 682 -20.24 28.36 -9.10
CA MET A 682 -21.29 28.98 -9.91
C MET A 682 -21.33 30.50 -9.74
N ARG A 683 -21.19 31.01 -8.51
CA ARG A 683 -21.11 32.46 -8.24
C ARG A 683 -19.96 33.13 -8.99
N SER A 684 -18.78 32.50 -9.01
CA SER A 684 -17.61 33.02 -9.74
C SER A 684 -17.82 33.08 -11.26
N ARG A 685 -18.82 32.36 -11.78
CA ARG A 685 -19.24 32.37 -13.20
C ARG A 685 -20.44 33.27 -13.47
N GLY A 686 -20.84 34.11 -12.52
CA GLY A 686 -21.91 35.11 -12.70
C GLY A 686 -23.31 34.61 -12.40
N PHE A 687 -23.48 33.48 -11.72
CA PHE A 687 -24.79 33.02 -11.23
C PHE A 687 -25.14 33.66 -9.88
N GLU A 688 -26.40 34.05 -9.69
CA GLU A 688 -26.97 34.28 -8.35
C GLU A 688 -27.36 32.92 -7.75
N VAL A 689 -26.92 32.62 -6.52
CA VAL A 689 -27.04 31.26 -5.96
C VAL A 689 -27.64 31.26 -4.57
N ARG A 690 -28.68 30.44 -4.37
CA ARG A 690 -29.27 30.09 -3.07
C ARG A 690 -29.07 28.59 -2.80
N THR A 691 -28.67 28.21 -1.59
CA THR A 691 -28.44 26.81 -1.21
C THR A 691 -29.53 26.28 -0.29
N HIS A 692 -29.72 24.96 -0.26
CA HIS A 692 -30.69 24.25 0.62
C HIS A 692 -32.12 24.82 0.53
N VAL A 693 -32.60 25.05 -0.68
CA VAL A 693 -33.91 25.68 -0.92
C VAL A 693 -35.03 24.67 -0.70
N SER A 694 -35.69 24.76 0.45
CA SER A 694 -36.85 23.94 0.84
C SER A 694 -38.20 24.65 0.69
N LYS A 695 -38.18 25.96 0.36
CA LYS A 695 -39.37 26.79 0.15
C LYS A 695 -39.10 27.93 -0.84
N ILE A 696 -40.12 28.31 -1.60
CA ILE A 696 -40.15 29.45 -2.52
C ILE A 696 -41.24 30.41 -2.02
N GLY A 697 -40.84 31.58 -1.52
CA GLY A 697 -41.77 32.49 -0.83
C GLY A 697 -42.50 31.80 0.34
N ARG A 698 -43.82 31.60 0.19
CA ARG A 698 -44.68 30.88 1.16
C ARG A 698 -44.95 29.42 0.79
N LEU A 699 -44.55 28.99 -0.41
CA LEU A 699 -44.77 27.65 -0.92
C LEU A 699 -43.64 26.73 -0.45
N LYS A 700 -44.00 25.60 0.15
CA LYS A 700 -43.04 24.53 0.48
C LYS A 700 -42.92 23.57 -0.69
N LEU A 701 -41.73 23.03 -0.91
CA LEU A 701 -41.51 21.98 -1.90
C LEU A 701 -42.15 20.67 -1.39
N GLU A 702 -43.43 20.48 -1.73
CA GLU A 702 -44.24 19.33 -1.30
C GLU A 702 -45.04 18.77 -2.48
N ARG A 703 -45.17 17.44 -2.59
CA ARG A 703 -46.02 16.76 -3.60
C ARG A 703 -47.51 17.02 -3.34
N ALA A 704 -47.86 16.94 -2.07
CA ALA A 704 -49.16 17.21 -1.50
C ALA A 704 -48.94 17.73 -0.07
N ARG A 705 -49.94 18.38 0.52
CA ARG A 705 -49.80 18.99 1.85
C ARG A 705 -49.26 17.99 2.88
N GLY A 706 -48.07 18.27 3.42
CA GLY A 706 -47.38 17.41 4.39
C GLY A 706 -46.47 16.33 3.79
N GLN A 707 -46.36 16.23 2.47
CA GLN A 707 -45.48 15.28 1.76
C GLN A 707 -44.30 16.02 1.12
N SER A 708 -43.23 16.24 1.89
CA SER A 708 -42.03 16.96 1.46
C SER A 708 -41.29 16.29 0.29
N LEU A 709 -40.83 17.11 -0.66
CA LEU A 709 -39.88 16.73 -1.72
C LEU A 709 -38.41 16.88 -1.30
N GLY A 710 -38.15 17.40 -0.11
CA GLY A 710 -36.82 17.80 0.33
C GLY A 710 -36.40 19.16 -0.23
N ASP A 711 -35.13 19.50 -0.06
CA ASP A 711 -34.51 20.73 -0.54
C ASP A 711 -33.82 20.54 -1.91
N VAL A 712 -33.66 21.66 -2.63
CA VAL A 712 -32.74 21.79 -3.76
C VAL A 712 -31.39 22.24 -3.21
N ASP A 713 -30.33 21.44 -3.40
CA ASP A 713 -29.00 21.71 -2.83
C ASP A 713 -28.48 23.09 -3.27
N VAL A 714 -28.51 23.38 -4.57
CA VAL A 714 -28.14 24.67 -5.14
C VAL A 714 -29.17 25.09 -6.18
N LEU A 715 -29.80 26.24 -5.98
CA LEU A 715 -30.66 26.91 -6.97
C LEU A 715 -29.90 28.12 -7.53
N ALA A 716 -29.55 28.07 -8.81
CA ALA A 716 -28.69 29.06 -9.44
C ALA A 716 -29.41 29.78 -10.59
N VAL A 717 -29.29 31.10 -10.64
CA VAL A 717 -29.95 31.97 -11.62
C VAL A 717 -28.90 32.66 -12.47
N HIS A 718 -28.99 32.52 -13.79
CA HIS A 718 -28.14 33.21 -14.75
C HIS A 718 -28.97 34.14 -15.60
N ARG A 719 -28.99 35.42 -15.22
CA ARG A 719 -29.78 36.48 -15.87
C ARG A 719 -29.45 36.66 -17.35
N PRO A 720 -28.18 36.68 -17.81
CA PRO A 720 -27.86 36.96 -19.22
C PRO A 720 -28.48 35.94 -20.19
N SER A 721 -28.60 34.68 -19.78
CA SER A 721 -29.23 33.62 -20.60
C SER A 721 -30.63 33.25 -20.13
N ARG A 722 -31.19 33.96 -19.13
CA ARG A 722 -32.49 33.66 -18.49
C ARG A 722 -32.65 32.19 -18.08
N ARG A 723 -31.63 31.63 -17.42
CA ARG A 723 -31.63 30.21 -16.95
C ARG A 723 -31.74 30.13 -15.44
N ILE A 724 -32.57 29.20 -14.95
CA ILE A 724 -32.63 28.77 -13.55
C ILE A 724 -32.23 27.30 -13.51
N LEU A 725 -31.16 27.00 -12.78
CA LEU A 725 -30.63 25.65 -12.61
C LEU A 725 -30.98 25.15 -11.21
N ALA A 726 -31.68 24.03 -11.14
CA ALA A 726 -31.76 23.22 -9.94
C ALA A 726 -30.60 22.23 -9.98
N VAL A 727 -29.69 22.32 -9.02
CA VAL A 727 -28.48 21.50 -9.02
C VAL A 727 -28.49 20.58 -7.80
N GLU A 728 -28.40 19.26 -8.05
CA GLU A 728 -28.12 18.26 -7.01
C GLU A 728 -26.60 18.07 -6.90
N CYS A 729 -26.08 18.11 -5.68
CA CYS A 729 -24.67 17.88 -5.40
C CYS A 729 -24.49 16.50 -4.74
N LYS A 730 -23.59 15.68 -5.28
CA LYS A 730 -23.15 14.44 -4.63
C LYS A 730 -21.64 14.32 -4.52
N ASP A 731 -21.20 14.19 -3.28
CA ASP A 731 -19.82 13.91 -2.92
C ASP A 731 -19.56 12.39 -2.95
N PHE A 732 -18.51 11.96 -3.65
CA PHE A 732 -18.18 10.55 -3.88
C PHE A 732 -16.76 10.24 -3.48
N GLN A 733 -16.57 9.00 -3.06
CA GLN A 733 -15.26 8.44 -2.76
C GLN A 733 -14.82 7.49 -3.88
N THR A 734 -13.52 7.50 -4.18
CA THR A 734 -12.88 6.73 -5.27
C THR A 734 -12.60 5.28 -4.91
N ASP A 735 -12.59 4.94 -3.61
CA ASP A 735 -12.14 3.64 -3.13
C ASP A 735 -13.32 2.71 -2.82
N ARG A 736 -14.17 2.48 -3.82
CA ARG A 736 -15.38 1.65 -3.67
C ARG A 736 -15.18 0.26 -4.23
N MET A 737 -15.73 -0.75 -3.56
CA MET A 737 -15.85 -2.10 -4.10
C MET A 737 -17.06 -2.25 -5.01
N PRO A 738 -17.09 -3.27 -5.90
CA PRO A 738 -18.19 -3.48 -6.83
C PRO A 738 -19.59 -3.38 -6.21
N HIS A 739 -19.84 -3.99 -5.04
CA HIS A 739 -21.16 -3.86 -4.39
C HIS A 739 -21.46 -2.47 -3.84
N GLU A 740 -20.43 -1.72 -3.44
CA GLU A 740 -20.62 -0.35 -2.96
C GLU A 740 -20.90 0.56 -4.15
N MET A 741 -20.25 0.33 -5.29
CA MET A 741 -20.56 1.02 -6.53
C MET A 741 -21.96 0.69 -7.04
N SER A 742 -22.38 -0.58 -6.96
CA SER A 742 -23.75 -0.96 -7.33
C SER A 742 -24.79 -0.30 -6.42
N THR A 743 -24.49 -0.24 -5.12
CA THR A 743 -25.29 0.48 -4.12
C THR A 743 -25.38 1.96 -4.45
N ASP A 744 -24.25 2.61 -4.78
CA ASP A 744 -24.22 4.01 -5.17
C ASP A 744 -25.04 4.22 -6.46
N LEU A 745 -24.92 3.36 -7.48
CA LEU A 745 -25.73 3.43 -8.71
C LEU A 745 -27.24 3.30 -8.45
N GLU A 746 -27.64 2.38 -7.57
CA GLU A 746 -29.02 2.24 -7.10
C GLU A 746 -29.53 3.48 -6.39
N GLU A 747 -28.72 4.02 -5.48
CA GLU A 747 -29.09 5.22 -4.71
C GLU A 747 -29.18 6.46 -5.60
N LEU A 748 -28.37 6.56 -6.65
CA LEU A 748 -28.26 7.74 -7.50
C LEU A 748 -29.22 7.73 -8.69
N PHE A 749 -29.23 6.64 -9.46
CA PHE A 749 -29.87 6.63 -10.78
C PHE A 749 -30.97 5.59 -10.86
N THR A 750 -30.67 4.32 -10.52
CA THR A 750 -31.57 3.21 -10.91
C THR A 750 -32.65 2.91 -9.90
N GLY A 751 -32.52 3.30 -8.63
CA GLY A 751 -33.50 3.07 -7.55
C GLY A 751 -33.48 1.62 -7.04
N ARG A 752 -33.72 1.43 -5.73
CA ARG A 752 -33.71 0.10 -5.10
C ARG A 752 -35.03 -0.62 -5.25
N ARG A 753 -35.01 -1.93 -5.53
CA ARG A 753 -36.23 -2.76 -5.43
C ARG A 753 -36.41 -3.28 -4.00
N LYS A 754 -37.59 -3.03 -3.44
CA LYS A 754 -38.05 -3.61 -2.18
C LYS A 754 -38.48 -5.07 -2.37
N ARG A 755 -38.60 -5.79 -1.25
CA ARG A 755 -39.09 -7.18 -1.20
C ARG A 755 -40.50 -7.35 -1.75
N ASP A 756 -41.33 -6.31 -1.68
CA ASP A 756 -42.70 -6.28 -2.22
C ASP A 756 -42.75 -5.97 -3.73
N GLY A 757 -41.59 -5.85 -4.39
CA GLY A 757 -41.47 -5.53 -5.81
C GLY A 757 -41.56 -4.03 -6.12
N GLN A 758 -41.86 -3.16 -5.15
CA GLN A 758 -41.88 -1.72 -5.36
C GLN A 758 -40.46 -1.16 -5.52
N ARG A 759 -40.29 -0.19 -6.42
CA ARG A 759 -39.03 0.52 -6.61
C ARG A 759 -39.00 1.79 -5.77
N GLU A 760 -37.98 1.93 -4.93
CA GLU A 760 -37.65 3.16 -4.23
C GLU A 760 -37.08 4.21 -5.20
N PRO A 761 -37.48 5.49 -5.07
CA PRO A 761 -36.94 6.56 -5.89
C PRO A 761 -35.43 6.76 -5.66
N SER A 762 -34.67 6.88 -6.74
CA SER A 762 -33.27 7.26 -6.71
C SER A 762 -33.09 8.75 -6.34
N ALA A 763 -31.85 9.19 -6.12
CA ALA A 763 -31.54 10.61 -5.92
C ALA A 763 -31.92 11.42 -7.17
N GLN A 764 -31.68 10.87 -8.35
CA GLN A 764 -32.12 11.43 -9.62
C GLN A 764 -33.65 11.57 -9.68
N ASP A 765 -34.41 10.52 -9.34
CA ASP A 765 -35.88 10.60 -9.36
C ASP A 765 -36.40 11.70 -8.42
N ARG A 766 -35.78 11.81 -7.24
CA ARG A 766 -36.09 12.85 -6.27
C ARG A 766 -35.75 14.24 -6.81
N HIS A 767 -34.60 14.38 -7.47
CA HIS A 767 -34.17 15.63 -8.07
C HIS A 767 -35.08 16.07 -9.23
N LEU A 768 -35.44 15.16 -10.13
CA LEU A 768 -36.38 15.42 -11.21
C LEU A 768 -37.76 15.81 -10.69
N ALA A 769 -38.25 15.16 -9.63
CA ALA A 769 -39.51 15.57 -8.99
C ALA A 769 -39.46 17.00 -8.40
N ARG A 770 -38.28 17.45 -7.91
CA ARG A 770 -38.09 18.84 -7.47
C ARG A 770 -38.06 19.80 -8.66
N HIS A 771 -37.39 19.42 -9.75
CA HIS A 771 -37.38 20.21 -10.99
C HIS A 771 -38.79 20.36 -11.58
N GLU A 772 -39.56 19.29 -11.69
CA GLU A 772 -40.96 19.32 -12.15
C GLU A 772 -41.81 20.24 -11.27
N TRP A 773 -41.60 20.20 -9.95
CA TRP A 773 -42.27 21.10 -9.02
C TRP A 773 -41.91 22.57 -9.29
N LEU A 774 -40.63 22.88 -9.53
CA LEU A 774 -40.18 24.24 -9.86
C LEU A 774 -40.79 24.73 -11.19
N VAL A 775 -40.87 23.87 -12.20
CA VAL A 775 -41.50 24.19 -13.49
C VAL A 775 -43.00 24.44 -13.33
N ALA A 776 -43.69 23.60 -12.55
CA ALA A 776 -45.13 23.77 -12.28
C ALA A 776 -45.46 25.06 -11.51
N HIS A 777 -44.50 25.57 -10.72
CA HIS A 777 -44.62 26.81 -9.97
C HIS A 777 -43.75 27.94 -10.56
N ARG A 778 -43.46 27.88 -11.86
CA ARG A 778 -42.61 28.82 -12.60
C ARG A 778 -42.87 30.27 -12.21
N ASP A 779 -44.13 30.70 -12.24
CA ASP A 779 -44.49 32.10 -12.00
C ASP A 779 -44.15 32.55 -10.58
N ASP A 780 -44.32 31.66 -9.59
CA ASP A 780 -43.98 31.95 -8.20
C ASP A 780 -42.46 31.92 -7.98
N VAL A 781 -41.75 30.99 -8.65
CA VAL A 781 -40.29 30.89 -8.58
C VAL A 781 -39.63 32.10 -9.23
N VAL A 782 -40.05 32.48 -10.45
CA VAL A 782 -39.51 33.65 -11.13
C VAL A 782 -39.79 34.88 -10.30
N ARG A 783 -41.04 35.17 -9.90
CA ARG A 783 -41.35 36.33 -9.04
C ARG A 783 -40.58 36.37 -7.71
N TRP A 784 -40.21 35.21 -7.16
CA TRP A 784 -39.43 35.12 -5.92
C TRP A 784 -37.93 35.42 -6.13
N LEU A 785 -37.42 35.20 -7.33
CA LEU A 785 -36.01 35.39 -7.69
C LEU A 785 -35.79 36.72 -8.43
N GLU A 786 -36.72 37.08 -9.32
CA GLU A 786 -36.61 38.11 -10.36
C GLU A 786 -37.99 38.78 -10.59
N ASP A 787 -38.04 40.09 -10.79
CA ASP A 787 -39.26 40.83 -11.13
C ASP A 787 -39.44 40.91 -12.67
N ASP A 788 -39.39 39.75 -13.35
CA ASP A 788 -39.42 39.61 -14.83
C ASP A 788 -40.52 38.64 -15.29
N ALA A 789 -40.82 38.65 -16.59
CA ALA A 789 -41.83 37.82 -17.24
C ALA A 789 -41.48 36.30 -17.16
N PRO A 790 -42.28 35.47 -16.47
CA PRO A 790 -41.95 34.08 -16.16
C PRO A 790 -41.73 33.15 -17.36
N GLU A 791 -42.43 33.41 -18.46
CA GLU A 791 -42.38 32.64 -19.71
C GLU A 791 -41.03 32.76 -20.44
N THR A 792 -40.21 33.75 -20.10
CA THR A 792 -38.91 33.99 -20.76
C THR A 792 -37.74 33.22 -20.15
N TRP A 793 -37.98 32.56 -19.01
CA TRP A 793 -36.95 31.82 -18.26
C TRP A 793 -36.94 30.33 -18.62
N THR A 794 -35.79 29.67 -18.59
CA THR A 794 -35.70 28.20 -18.73
C THR A 794 -35.28 27.56 -17.40
N PHE A 795 -35.86 26.40 -17.10
CA PHE A 795 -35.58 25.64 -15.89
C PHE A 795 -34.88 24.34 -16.27
N GLU A 796 -33.72 24.08 -15.70
CA GLU A 796 -32.92 22.88 -15.99
C GLU A 796 -32.53 22.18 -14.69
N ALA A 797 -32.48 20.85 -14.77
CA ALA A 797 -31.97 19.99 -13.71
C ALA A 797 -30.52 19.65 -14.04
N VAL A 798 -29.62 19.77 -13.07
CA VAL A 798 -28.20 19.45 -13.24
C VAL A 798 -27.75 18.61 -12.05
N MET A 799 -27.01 17.54 -12.31
CA MET A 799 -26.39 16.76 -11.26
C MET A 799 -24.88 16.97 -11.31
N VAL A 800 -24.29 17.46 -10.20
CA VAL A 800 -22.86 17.72 -10.08
C VAL A 800 -22.25 16.72 -9.10
N LEU A 801 -21.23 16.01 -9.59
CA LEU A 801 -20.52 14.98 -8.85
C LEU A 801 -19.14 15.51 -8.49
N SER A 802 -18.70 15.28 -7.25
CA SER A 802 -17.35 15.68 -6.81
C SER A 802 -16.23 15.00 -7.60
N ARG A 803 -16.52 13.80 -8.13
CA ARG A 803 -15.61 12.93 -8.86
C ARG A 803 -16.37 12.16 -9.93
N ALA A 804 -15.66 11.73 -10.97
CA ALA A 804 -16.24 10.86 -12.00
C ALA A 804 -16.64 9.51 -11.37
N LEU A 805 -17.83 9.02 -11.72
CA LEU A 805 -18.25 7.68 -11.33
C LEU A 805 -17.47 6.67 -12.15
N VAL A 806 -16.91 5.68 -11.47
CA VAL A 806 -15.96 4.73 -12.04
C VAL A 806 -16.71 3.49 -12.55
N THR A 807 -17.47 3.66 -13.63
CA THR A 807 -18.04 2.51 -14.34
C THR A 807 -18.25 2.83 -15.83
N PRO A 808 -17.82 1.93 -16.75
CA PRO A 808 -18.13 2.03 -18.17
C PRO A 808 -19.64 2.04 -18.45
N TYR A 809 -20.48 1.55 -17.53
CA TYR A 809 -21.93 1.36 -17.70
C TYR A 809 -22.79 2.57 -17.34
N LEU A 810 -22.21 3.71 -16.94
CA LEU A 810 -22.95 4.98 -16.75
C LEU A 810 -23.78 5.37 -17.97
N GLY A 811 -23.35 4.96 -19.17
CA GLY A 811 -24.07 5.21 -20.42
C GLY A 811 -25.48 4.61 -20.50
N HIS A 812 -25.87 3.71 -19.58
CA HIS A 812 -27.23 3.16 -19.51
C HIS A 812 -28.17 3.95 -18.57
N ALA A 813 -27.65 4.84 -17.73
CA ALA A 813 -28.46 5.77 -16.96
C ALA A 813 -28.81 6.98 -17.83
N ARG A 814 -30.08 7.40 -17.86
CA ARG A 814 -30.43 8.71 -18.44
C ARG A 814 -29.86 9.76 -17.49
N LEU A 815 -28.78 10.45 -17.84
CA LEU A 815 -28.26 11.53 -17.01
C LEU A 815 -29.11 12.81 -17.25
N PRO A 816 -29.55 13.53 -16.20
CA PRO A 816 -30.25 14.81 -16.32
C PRO A 816 -29.42 15.90 -17.00
#